data_AF-A0A329ZC62-F1
#
_entry.id   AF-A0A329ZC62-F1
#
_cell.length_a   1.000
_cell.length_b   1.000
_cell.length_c   1.000
_cell.angle_alpha   90.00
_cell.angle_beta   90.00
_cell.angle_gamma   90.00
#
_symmetry.space_group_name_H-M   'P 1'
#
loop_
_entity.id
_entity.type
_entity.pdbx_description
1 polymer ?
#
loop_
_entity_poly.entity_id
_entity_poly.type
_entity_poly.pdbx_seq_one_letter_code
_entity_poly.pdbx_strand_id
1 'polypeptide(L)'
;MTPQNINLDLKPRFYLLGKNDNKNPKSIPLDTLQKWHNSGAISYLGESNDVREFIKLASAVVLPSFYKEGVPRVLLEALAMGKPIITTDMSGCRDLITISGDLEGDLDSKDSPDSHDSTHLKITQDSKDSQDSSVIIGENGFLIAPNSIKALYNSIVRFMQTNTAKMAESALNEAKKYDQNIIINIYHKKISAQLKSPQITESTKATQATQPTQKNLKNPNFANLDSVRSKDSTDSTQDSINADSPDSTHDSKPKILFISNSCFGMWNFRLKALQNIAKSGYEIHIIAPFDASAENLKNEGFMLYDIFIDPKSLNPLKDLRFFRSLRAMIRQIRPNLIFSYTIKPVIYGSFIANRLKIPNIAVTTGLGYVFIPSGIFKKILKNIVVWLYKHALKGTNEVWFLNKDDREEFIKSKIIEPSKSFILPSEGVDLEHFRADFKPKSDFKPQNQAQEEYLNNPPKDGEIRFLLIARMLWDKGVGEFVEVAKMFERESANSEKSRIGGGQRYYRIRFYLLGKSDAKNPQAIPAETLQKWHNSGAVSYLGETSDVREFIKLASAVVLPSYREGVAISLLESMAMETPIITTNAIGCKELVRNYPNQSEINGNLNKINGFLCEVGDTNSLKTALDSFIAHQNKPILGENAREFAKKFDINNTIKIYQNTIDVLIAGGGYELRFRLCILSLQSSNNVKWRLE
;
A
#
# COMPACT_ATOMS: atom_id res chain seq x y z
N MET A 1 -45.43 -30.54 5.15
CA MET A 1 -45.76 -30.46 3.71
C MET A 1 -44.67 -31.22 2.96
N THR A 2 -45.08 -32.20 2.16
CA THR A 2 -44.21 -33.02 1.29
C THR A 2 -43.32 -32.14 0.40
N PRO A 3 -42.08 -32.54 0.09
CA PRO A 3 -41.22 -31.79 -0.82
C PRO A 3 -41.92 -31.74 -2.18
N GLN A 4 -42.28 -30.53 -2.60
CA GLN A 4 -42.80 -30.29 -3.95
C GLN A 4 -41.79 -30.83 -4.96
N ASN A 5 -42.31 -31.61 -5.92
CA ASN A 5 -41.59 -32.25 -7.00
C ASN A 5 -40.41 -31.41 -7.51
N ILE A 6 -39.19 -31.90 -7.28
CA ILE A 6 -38.00 -31.42 -7.99
C ILE A 6 -38.25 -31.72 -9.46
N ASN A 7 -38.34 -30.68 -10.30
CA ASN A 7 -38.39 -30.86 -11.74
C ASN A 7 -37.01 -31.40 -12.20
N LEU A 8 -36.86 -32.73 -12.21
CA LEU A 8 -35.64 -33.47 -12.53
C LEU A 8 -35.28 -33.43 -14.04
N ASP A 9 -36.08 -32.76 -14.87
CA ASP A 9 -35.86 -32.72 -16.32
C ASP A 9 -34.82 -31.67 -16.76
N LEU A 10 -34.40 -30.75 -15.87
CA LEU A 10 -33.37 -29.76 -16.17
C LEU A 10 -31.98 -30.26 -15.75
N LYS A 11 -31.15 -30.63 -16.73
CA LYS A 11 -29.74 -31.00 -16.51
C LYS A 11 -28.83 -29.76 -16.67
N PRO A 12 -28.14 -29.30 -15.61
CA PRO A 12 -27.21 -28.18 -15.74
C PRO A 12 -26.01 -28.59 -16.60
N ARG A 13 -25.54 -27.66 -17.44
CA ARG A 13 -24.30 -27.81 -18.22
C ARG A 13 -23.29 -26.79 -17.72
N PHE A 14 -22.08 -27.28 -17.40
CA PHE A 14 -21.01 -26.44 -16.89
C PHE A 14 -20.02 -26.13 -18.02
N TYR A 15 -19.81 -24.86 -18.29
CA TYR A 15 -18.83 -24.40 -19.27
C TYR A 15 -17.69 -23.70 -18.53
N LEU A 16 -16.47 -24.17 -18.73
CA LEU A 16 -15.28 -23.62 -18.09
C LEU A 16 -14.48 -22.82 -19.12
N LEU A 17 -14.43 -21.51 -18.96
CA LEU A 17 -13.67 -20.59 -19.80
C LEU A 17 -12.51 -20.00 -18.98
N GLY A 18 -11.29 -20.11 -19.47
CA GLY A 18 -10.09 -19.64 -18.81
C GLY A 18 -8.84 -20.30 -19.37
N LYS A 19 -7.76 -19.52 -19.47
CA LYS A 19 -6.46 -20.02 -19.88
C LYS A 19 -5.94 -21.08 -18.93
N ASN A 20 -5.45 -22.20 -19.47
CA ASN A 20 -4.61 -23.10 -18.70
C ASN A 20 -3.19 -22.53 -18.61
N ASP A 21 -2.80 -22.02 -17.45
CA ASP A 21 -1.46 -21.45 -17.24
C ASP A 21 -0.48 -22.53 -16.76
N ASN A 22 0.10 -23.28 -17.69
CA ASN A 22 1.10 -24.32 -17.40
C ASN A 22 2.36 -23.81 -16.68
N LYS A 23 2.58 -22.48 -16.59
CA LYS A 23 3.72 -21.89 -15.86
C LYS A 23 3.40 -21.62 -14.40
N ASN A 24 2.13 -21.64 -14.00
CA ASN A 24 1.69 -21.43 -12.63
C ASN A 24 1.59 -22.78 -11.89
N PRO A 25 2.34 -23.01 -10.80
CA PRO A 25 2.30 -24.27 -10.04
C PRO A 25 0.94 -24.55 -9.37
N LYS A 26 0.02 -23.59 -9.34
CA LYS A 26 -1.36 -23.75 -8.88
C LYS A 26 -2.39 -23.95 -10.00
N SER A 27 -1.96 -23.94 -11.26
CA SER A 27 -2.85 -24.21 -12.40
C SER A 27 -3.36 -25.65 -12.34
N ILE A 28 -4.60 -25.85 -12.79
CA ILE A 28 -5.15 -27.19 -12.97
C ILE A 28 -4.45 -27.80 -14.19
N PRO A 29 -3.80 -28.97 -14.08
CA PRO A 29 -3.11 -29.58 -15.21
C PRO A 29 -4.05 -29.78 -16.41
N LEU A 30 -3.54 -29.55 -17.63
CA LEU A 30 -4.34 -29.67 -18.85
C LEU A 30 -4.97 -31.07 -19.00
N ASP A 31 -4.24 -32.12 -18.62
CA ASP A 31 -4.75 -33.50 -18.61
C ASP A 31 -5.96 -33.68 -17.69
N THR A 32 -6.00 -32.96 -16.57
CA THR A 32 -7.14 -32.97 -15.64
C THR A 32 -8.35 -32.27 -16.25
N LEU A 33 -8.15 -31.12 -16.90
CA LEU A 33 -9.23 -30.44 -17.63
C LEU A 33 -9.79 -31.30 -18.76
N GLN A 34 -8.91 -31.96 -19.52
CA GLN A 34 -9.32 -32.84 -20.61
C GLN A 34 -10.10 -34.06 -20.08
N LYS A 35 -9.70 -34.62 -18.93
CA LYS A 35 -10.45 -35.71 -18.26
C LYS A 35 -11.86 -35.27 -17.88
N TRP A 36 -12.04 -34.09 -17.28
CA TRP A 36 -13.37 -33.59 -16.92
C TRP A 36 -14.21 -33.20 -18.13
N HIS A 37 -13.56 -32.75 -19.20
CA HIS A 37 -14.23 -32.51 -20.48
C HIS A 37 -14.74 -33.81 -21.11
N ASN A 38 -13.87 -34.81 -21.22
CA ASN A 38 -14.19 -36.10 -21.81
C ASN A 38 -15.22 -36.89 -21.00
N SER A 39 -15.28 -36.69 -19.67
CA SER A 39 -16.30 -37.31 -18.83
C SER A 39 -17.68 -36.66 -18.98
N GLY A 40 -17.79 -35.54 -19.72
CA GLY A 40 -19.01 -34.76 -19.84
C GLY A 40 -19.40 -33.98 -18.58
N ALA A 41 -18.51 -33.89 -17.59
CA ALA A 41 -18.76 -33.16 -16.35
C ALA A 41 -18.71 -31.63 -16.58
N ILE A 42 -17.83 -31.19 -17.47
CA ILE A 42 -17.74 -29.80 -17.95
C ILE A 42 -17.50 -29.76 -19.46
N SER A 43 -17.69 -28.61 -20.07
CA SER A 43 -17.16 -28.26 -21.39
C SER A 43 -16.05 -27.23 -21.20
N TYR A 44 -14.79 -27.64 -21.38
CA TYR A 44 -13.66 -26.70 -21.33
C TYR A 44 -13.58 -25.94 -22.65
N LEU A 45 -13.71 -24.62 -22.59
CA LEU A 45 -13.82 -23.73 -23.75
C LEU A 45 -12.49 -23.06 -24.13
N GLY A 46 -11.44 -23.24 -23.32
CA GLY A 46 -10.15 -22.60 -23.55
C GLY A 46 -10.10 -21.13 -23.09
N GLU A 47 -9.27 -20.33 -23.74
CA GLU A 47 -9.07 -18.90 -23.47
C GLU A 47 -9.88 -18.06 -24.48
N SER A 48 -10.39 -16.90 -24.05
CA SER A 48 -10.98 -15.91 -24.94
C SER A 48 -10.50 -14.51 -24.56
N ASN A 49 -10.27 -13.66 -25.57
CA ASN A 49 -10.00 -12.23 -25.39
C ASN A 49 -11.30 -11.40 -25.26
N ASP A 50 -12.47 -12.02 -25.49
CA ASP A 50 -13.78 -11.41 -25.32
C ASP A 50 -14.76 -12.42 -24.72
N VAL A 51 -15.17 -12.17 -23.48
CA VAL A 51 -16.04 -13.09 -22.73
C VAL A 51 -17.53 -12.84 -22.99
N ARG A 52 -17.90 -11.74 -23.68
CA ARG A 52 -19.29 -11.29 -23.82
C ARG A 52 -20.17 -12.33 -24.49
N GLU A 53 -19.72 -12.95 -25.57
CA GLU A 53 -20.49 -13.98 -26.27
C GLU A 53 -20.72 -15.22 -25.39
N PHE A 54 -19.77 -15.55 -24.51
CA PHE A 54 -19.90 -16.67 -23.58
C PHE A 54 -20.84 -16.34 -22.42
N ILE A 55 -20.69 -15.15 -21.81
CA ILE A 55 -21.56 -14.67 -20.73
C ILE A 55 -22.99 -14.53 -21.23
N LYS A 56 -23.20 -14.02 -22.46
CA LYS A 56 -24.52 -13.88 -23.09
C LYS A 56 -25.27 -15.22 -23.17
N LEU A 57 -24.55 -16.30 -23.48
CA LEU A 57 -25.11 -17.66 -23.57
C LEU A 57 -25.28 -18.33 -22.20
N ALA A 58 -24.55 -17.89 -21.17
CA ALA A 58 -24.67 -18.44 -19.83
C ALA A 58 -25.98 -18.05 -19.14
N SER A 59 -26.57 -18.96 -18.35
CA SER A 59 -27.72 -18.66 -17.50
C SER A 59 -27.32 -17.93 -16.21
N ALA A 60 -26.13 -18.25 -15.69
CA ALA A 60 -25.49 -17.58 -14.56
C ALA A 60 -23.96 -17.71 -14.71
N VAL A 61 -23.22 -16.81 -14.06
CA VAL A 61 -21.76 -16.88 -13.96
C VAL A 61 -21.38 -17.34 -12.56
N VAL A 62 -20.53 -18.37 -12.49
CA VAL A 62 -20.14 -19.01 -11.23
C VAL A 62 -18.66 -18.78 -11.00
N LEU A 63 -18.32 -18.09 -9.90
CA LEU A 63 -16.93 -17.91 -9.46
C LEU A 63 -16.82 -18.36 -7.99
N PRO A 64 -16.55 -19.66 -7.73
CA PRO A 64 -16.44 -20.18 -6.37
C PRO A 64 -15.03 -19.91 -5.80
N SER A 65 -14.48 -18.72 -6.04
CA SER A 65 -13.13 -18.33 -5.64
C SER A 65 -13.03 -18.25 -4.13
N PHE A 66 -12.00 -18.84 -3.54
CA PHE A 66 -11.73 -18.76 -2.09
C PHE A 66 -10.44 -17.98 -1.80
N TYR A 67 -9.92 -17.27 -2.81
CA TYR A 67 -8.78 -16.36 -2.66
C TYR A 67 -9.25 -14.94 -2.34
N LYS A 68 -8.43 -14.19 -1.60
CA LYS A 68 -8.66 -12.75 -1.43
C LYS A 68 -8.21 -12.06 -2.71
N GLU A 69 -9.17 -11.67 -3.53
CA GLU A 69 -9.00 -10.83 -4.70
C GLU A 69 -9.69 -9.48 -4.46
N GLY A 70 -9.41 -8.50 -5.33
CA GLY A 70 -10.26 -7.31 -5.42
C GLY A 70 -11.65 -7.68 -5.95
N VAL A 71 -12.43 -6.71 -6.39
CA VAL A 71 -13.73 -7.00 -7.03
C VAL A 71 -13.48 -7.78 -8.33
N PRO A 72 -13.95 -9.03 -8.49
CA PRO A 72 -13.63 -9.83 -9.68
C PRO A 72 -14.31 -9.28 -10.93
N ARG A 73 -13.52 -9.01 -11.98
CA ARG A 73 -14.01 -8.44 -13.24
C ARG A 73 -15.08 -9.30 -13.91
N VAL A 74 -14.89 -10.62 -13.93
CA VAL A 74 -15.85 -11.55 -14.55
C VAL A 74 -17.24 -11.52 -13.89
N LEU A 75 -17.30 -11.22 -12.59
CA LEU A 75 -18.56 -11.07 -11.88
C LEU A 75 -19.22 -9.73 -12.22
N LEU A 76 -18.45 -8.64 -12.32
CA LEU A 76 -18.94 -7.34 -12.80
C LEU A 76 -19.44 -7.41 -14.25
N GLU A 77 -18.71 -8.08 -15.14
CA GLU A 77 -19.09 -8.31 -16.53
C GLU A 77 -20.39 -9.13 -16.62
N ALA A 78 -20.53 -10.15 -15.78
CA ALA A 78 -21.78 -10.90 -15.66
C ALA A 78 -22.95 -10.02 -15.23
N LEU A 79 -22.79 -9.26 -14.14
CA LEU A 79 -23.82 -8.35 -13.64
C LEU A 79 -24.20 -7.29 -14.67
N ALA A 80 -23.21 -6.69 -15.36
CA ALA A 80 -23.42 -5.70 -16.42
C ALA A 80 -24.16 -6.25 -17.63
N MET A 81 -24.08 -7.56 -17.86
CA MET A 81 -24.84 -8.29 -18.88
C MET A 81 -26.16 -8.88 -18.35
N GLY A 82 -26.57 -8.48 -17.14
CA GLY A 82 -27.79 -8.94 -16.48
C GLY A 82 -27.78 -10.42 -16.14
N LYS A 83 -26.59 -11.01 -15.95
CA LYS A 83 -26.44 -12.42 -15.58
C LYS A 83 -26.32 -12.53 -14.06
N PRO A 84 -27.20 -13.30 -13.40
CA PRO A 84 -27.04 -13.61 -12.00
C PRO A 84 -25.70 -14.30 -11.74
N ILE A 85 -25.15 -14.04 -10.55
CA ILE A 85 -23.86 -14.61 -10.16
C ILE A 85 -24.00 -15.61 -9.01
N ILE A 86 -23.12 -16.61 -8.98
CA ILE A 86 -22.94 -17.50 -7.83
C ILE A 86 -21.49 -17.36 -7.39
N THR A 87 -21.27 -16.83 -6.18
CA THR A 87 -19.93 -16.49 -5.69
C THR A 87 -19.80 -16.74 -4.18
N THR A 88 -18.60 -16.60 -3.64
CA THR A 88 -18.31 -16.94 -2.24
C THR A 88 -18.39 -15.74 -1.30
N ASP A 89 -18.56 -16.01 0.00
CA ASP A 89 -18.45 -15.02 1.08
C ASP A 89 -17.00 -14.54 1.32
N MET A 90 -16.29 -14.17 0.25
CA MET A 90 -14.97 -13.56 0.25
C MET A 90 -15.07 -12.06 -0.04
N SER A 91 -14.13 -11.26 0.48
CA SER A 91 -14.01 -9.83 0.16
C SER A 91 -13.94 -9.62 -1.36
N GLY A 92 -14.61 -8.60 -1.91
CA GLY A 92 -14.69 -8.38 -3.36
C GLY A 92 -15.80 -9.20 -4.04
N CYS A 93 -15.95 -10.48 -3.70
CA CYS A 93 -17.02 -11.35 -4.20
C CYS A 93 -18.37 -11.05 -3.51
N ARG A 94 -18.37 -10.95 -2.18
CA ARG A 94 -19.54 -10.66 -1.35
C ARG A 94 -20.17 -9.31 -1.70
N ASP A 95 -19.33 -8.33 -1.97
CA ASP A 95 -19.75 -6.94 -2.19
C ASP A 95 -20.59 -6.78 -3.48
N LEU A 96 -20.58 -7.81 -4.33
CA LEU A 96 -21.37 -7.89 -5.55
C LEU A 96 -22.73 -8.56 -5.36
N ILE A 97 -23.08 -9.04 -4.17
CA ILE A 97 -24.39 -9.64 -3.88
C ILE A 97 -25.25 -8.65 -3.09
N THR A 98 -26.37 -8.24 -3.67
CA THR A 98 -27.37 -7.37 -3.03
C THR A 98 -28.26 -8.20 -2.10
N ILE A 99 -28.50 -7.74 -0.88
CA ILE A 99 -29.38 -8.41 0.10
C ILE A 99 -30.45 -7.41 0.53
N SER A 100 -31.73 -7.71 0.32
CA SER A 100 -32.87 -6.88 0.76
C SER A 100 -33.22 -7.13 2.23
N GLY A 101 -33.26 -6.06 3.05
CA GLY A 101 -33.89 -6.04 4.39
C GLY A 101 -33.49 -4.81 5.22
N ASP A 102 -34.47 -3.98 5.58
CA ASP A 102 -34.36 -2.78 6.41
C ASP A 102 -33.81 -3.03 7.83
N LEU A 103 -32.96 -2.12 8.30
CA LEU A 103 -33.01 -1.57 9.66
C LEU A 103 -32.70 -0.06 9.57
N GLU A 104 -33.61 0.69 8.95
CA GLU A 104 -33.88 2.07 9.36
C GLU A 104 -35.24 2.06 10.07
N GLY A 105 -35.23 2.34 11.37
CA GLY A 105 -36.42 2.46 12.21
C GLY A 105 -36.06 2.94 13.62
N ASP A 106 -36.40 4.20 13.91
CA ASP A 106 -36.31 4.98 15.16
C ASP A 106 -34.94 5.39 15.70
N LEU A 107 -34.42 6.46 15.09
CA LEU A 107 -33.76 7.56 15.80
C LEU A 107 -34.83 8.46 16.44
N ASP A 108 -35.16 8.23 17.71
CA ASP A 108 -35.48 9.26 18.71
C ASP A 108 -36.13 8.63 19.97
N SER A 109 -35.30 8.13 20.89
CA SER A 109 -35.53 8.34 22.32
C SER A 109 -34.23 8.20 23.08
N LYS A 110 -34.05 9.13 24.02
CA LYS A 110 -32.89 9.30 24.90
C LYS A 110 -32.75 8.12 25.88
N ASP A 111 -31.52 7.98 26.37
CA ASP A 111 -31.11 7.30 27.61
C ASP A 111 -30.92 5.77 27.56
N SER A 112 -29.73 5.33 27.13
CA SER A 112 -28.79 4.45 27.89
C SER A 112 -27.73 3.81 26.95
N PRO A 113 -26.43 3.83 27.29
CA PRO A 113 -25.37 3.32 26.41
C PRO A 113 -24.87 1.95 26.86
N ASP A 114 -25.62 0.88 26.60
CA ASP A 114 -25.10 -0.50 26.67
C ASP A 114 -26.09 -1.49 26.02
N SER A 115 -25.91 -1.77 24.72
CA SER A 115 -26.20 -3.06 24.07
C SER A 115 -26.11 -2.97 22.54
N HIS A 116 -25.00 -3.45 21.98
CA HIS A 116 -24.99 -3.93 20.59
C HIS A 116 -24.36 -5.32 20.56
N ASP A 117 -25.18 -6.28 20.98
CA ASP A 117 -25.01 -7.69 20.71
C ASP A 117 -25.59 -8.02 19.31
N SER A 118 -24.97 -9.01 18.67
CA SER A 118 -25.26 -9.61 17.37
C SER A 118 -26.67 -9.43 16.77
N THR A 119 -26.76 -8.82 15.58
CA THR A 119 -27.86 -9.07 14.64
C THR A 119 -27.70 -10.46 14.02
N HIS A 120 -28.37 -11.43 14.62
CA HIS A 120 -28.56 -12.76 14.04
C HIS A 120 -29.37 -12.66 12.74
N LEU A 121 -28.71 -12.89 11.60
CA LEU A 121 -29.35 -13.19 10.32
C LEU A 121 -30.14 -14.51 10.46
N LYS A 122 -31.45 -14.47 10.20
CA LYS A 122 -32.29 -15.68 10.09
C LYS A 122 -31.88 -16.46 8.84
N ILE A 123 -31.00 -17.42 9.07
CA ILE A 123 -30.76 -18.56 8.19
C ILE A 123 -32.08 -19.34 8.12
N THR A 124 -32.60 -19.63 6.93
CA THR A 124 -33.60 -20.71 6.77
C THR A 124 -32.90 -22.02 7.13
N GLN A 125 -32.96 -22.38 8.41
CA GLN A 125 -32.44 -23.61 8.96
C GLN A 125 -33.45 -24.74 8.71
N ASP A 126 -33.33 -25.39 7.55
CA ASP A 126 -33.81 -26.76 7.45
C ASP A 126 -32.70 -27.71 7.91
N SER A 127 -32.88 -28.24 9.13
CA SER A 127 -32.17 -29.39 9.73
C SER A 127 -30.70 -29.22 10.15
N LYS A 128 -30.28 -30.02 11.15
CA LYS A 128 -29.09 -29.89 12.02
C LYS A 128 -27.71 -30.10 11.36
N ASP A 129 -27.60 -29.89 10.05
CA ASP A 129 -26.41 -30.18 9.22
C ASP A 129 -25.74 -28.90 8.65
N SER A 130 -26.00 -27.74 9.27
CA SER A 130 -26.35 -26.50 8.54
C SER A 130 -25.31 -25.39 8.39
N GLN A 131 -24.07 -25.49 8.89
CA GLN A 131 -23.06 -24.45 8.60
C GLN A 131 -22.38 -24.64 7.23
N ASP A 132 -22.07 -25.89 6.86
CA ASP A 132 -21.35 -26.21 5.62
C ASP A 132 -22.26 -26.20 4.37
N SER A 133 -23.59 -26.11 4.55
CA SER A 133 -24.57 -26.01 3.47
C SER A 133 -25.16 -24.60 3.29
N SER A 134 -24.59 -23.60 3.96
CA SER A 134 -25.15 -22.25 3.98
C SER A 134 -25.05 -21.56 2.62
N VAL A 135 -26.20 -21.12 2.12
CA VAL A 135 -26.35 -20.34 0.89
C VAL A 135 -27.20 -19.13 1.25
N ILE A 136 -26.63 -17.93 1.10
CA ILE A 136 -27.37 -16.68 1.22
C ILE A 136 -27.89 -16.34 -0.17
N ILE A 137 -29.20 -16.11 -0.25
CA ILE A 137 -29.88 -15.72 -1.49
C ILE A 137 -29.89 -14.20 -1.51
N GLY A 138 -29.16 -13.62 -2.46
CA GLY A 138 -29.24 -12.20 -2.76
C GLY A 138 -30.24 -11.93 -3.87
N GLU A 139 -30.54 -10.67 -4.07
CA GLU A 139 -31.44 -10.22 -5.13
C GLU A 139 -30.88 -10.48 -6.53
N ASN A 140 -29.56 -10.48 -6.69
CA ASN A 140 -28.86 -10.60 -7.98
C ASN A 140 -28.00 -11.88 -8.10
N GLY A 141 -28.07 -12.79 -7.12
CA GLY A 141 -27.23 -13.97 -7.11
C GLY A 141 -27.24 -14.76 -5.80
N PHE A 142 -26.30 -15.68 -5.67
CA PHE A 142 -26.15 -16.52 -4.50
C PHE A 142 -24.75 -16.36 -3.91
N LEU A 143 -24.69 -16.18 -2.60
CA LEU A 143 -23.46 -16.12 -1.83
C LEU A 143 -23.28 -17.43 -1.05
N ILE A 144 -22.21 -18.15 -1.32
CA ILE A 144 -21.92 -19.46 -0.71
C ILE A 144 -20.72 -19.39 0.24
N ALA A 145 -20.68 -20.31 1.21
CA ALA A 145 -19.50 -20.46 2.05
C ALA A 145 -18.24 -20.81 1.21
N PRO A 146 -17.09 -20.14 1.42
CA PRO A 146 -15.86 -20.48 0.72
C PRO A 146 -15.46 -21.94 0.96
N ASN A 147 -14.98 -22.61 -0.09
CA ASN A 147 -14.53 -24.01 -0.04
C ASN A 147 -15.63 -25.04 0.34
N SER A 148 -16.92 -24.71 0.15
CA SER A 148 -18.03 -25.65 0.34
C SER A 148 -18.63 -26.14 -0.98
N ILE A 149 -18.37 -27.40 -1.31
CA ILE A 149 -18.97 -28.09 -2.46
C ILE A 149 -20.48 -28.25 -2.25
N LYS A 150 -20.92 -28.52 -1.01
CA LYS A 150 -22.35 -28.70 -0.66
C LYS A 150 -23.13 -27.40 -0.83
N ALA A 151 -22.57 -26.26 -0.42
CA ALA A 151 -23.19 -24.95 -0.62
C ALA A 151 -23.24 -24.57 -2.11
N LEU A 152 -22.16 -24.83 -2.86
CA LEU A 152 -22.15 -24.62 -4.31
C LEU A 152 -23.24 -25.45 -5.01
N TYR A 153 -23.31 -26.76 -4.72
CA TYR A 153 -24.35 -27.65 -5.25
C TYR A 153 -25.76 -27.13 -4.93
N ASN A 154 -26.02 -26.80 -3.66
CA ASN A 154 -27.31 -26.31 -3.23
C ASN A 154 -27.68 -24.97 -3.91
N SER A 155 -26.72 -24.08 -4.12
CA SER A 155 -26.96 -22.81 -4.83
C SER A 155 -27.35 -23.03 -6.29
N ILE A 156 -26.74 -24.00 -6.97
CA ILE A 156 -27.08 -24.35 -8.36
C ILE A 156 -28.48 -24.98 -8.43
N VAL A 157 -28.79 -25.90 -7.51
CA VAL A 157 -30.14 -26.50 -7.41
C VAL A 157 -31.20 -25.43 -7.18
N ARG A 158 -30.95 -24.49 -6.26
CA ARG A 158 -31.86 -23.37 -5.99
C ARG A 158 -31.97 -22.42 -7.18
N PHE A 159 -30.86 -22.12 -7.86
CA PHE A 159 -30.88 -21.29 -9.07
C PHE A 159 -31.78 -21.89 -10.15
N MET A 160 -31.71 -23.20 -10.39
CA MET A 160 -32.58 -23.91 -11.35
C MET A 160 -34.08 -23.83 -11.00
N GLN A 161 -34.41 -23.57 -9.73
CA GLN A 161 -35.78 -23.44 -9.22
C GLN A 161 -36.24 -21.97 -9.14
N THR A 162 -35.34 -21.00 -9.38
CA THR A 162 -35.62 -19.58 -9.18
C THR A 162 -36.06 -18.92 -10.49
N ASN A 163 -37.05 -18.03 -10.43
CA ASN A 163 -37.38 -17.17 -11.57
C ASN A 163 -36.32 -16.06 -11.71
N THR A 164 -35.40 -16.23 -12.66
CA THR A 164 -34.21 -15.40 -12.81
C THR A 164 -34.47 -14.02 -13.41
N ALA A 165 -35.69 -13.70 -13.85
CA ALA A 165 -36.00 -12.41 -14.47
C ALA A 165 -35.76 -11.23 -13.51
N LYS A 166 -36.21 -11.35 -12.25
CA LYS A 166 -35.96 -10.35 -11.21
C LYS A 166 -34.48 -10.29 -10.80
N MET A 167 -33.80 -11.44 -10.80
CA MET A 167 -32.36 -11.49 -10.51
C MET A 167 -31.52 -10.83 -11.60
N ALA A 168 -31.92 -10.95 -12.86
CA ALA A 168 -31.27 -10.26 -13.96
C ALA A 168 -31.44 -8.73 -13.87
N GLU A 169 -32.62 -8.26 -13.49
CA GLU A 169 -32.87 -6.83 -13.27
C GLU A 169 -32.06 -6.30 -12.08
N SER A 170 -32.04 -7.02 -10.96
CA SER A 170 -31.20 -6.68 -9.81
C SER A 170 -29.70 -6.75 -10.15
N ALA A 171 -29.28 -7.70 -10.98
CA ALA A 171 -27.91 -7.79 -11.46
C ALA A 171 -27.50 -6.56 -12.28
N LEU A 172 -28.35 -6.11 -13.20
CA LEU A 172 -28.13 -4.85 -13.92
C LEU A 172 -28.10 -3.66 -12.97
N ASN A 173 -29.00 -3.59 -11.99
CA ASN A 173 -29.05 -2.49 -11.03
C ASN A 173 -27.82 -2.47 -10.11
N GLU A 174 -27.32 -3.62 -9.69
CA GLU A 174 -26.07 -3.73 -8.94
C GLU A 174 -24.90 -3.29 -9.82
N ALA A 175 -24.82 -3.75 -11.07
CA ALA A 175 -23.78 -3.30 -12.01
C ALA A 175 -23.78 -1.78 -12.21
N LYS A 176 -24.96 -1.13 -12.22
CA LYS A 176 -25.07 0.33 -12.32
C LYS A 176 -24.42 1.07 -11.14
N LYS A 177 -24.27 0.45 -9.96
CA LYS A 177 -23.50 1.04 -8.84
C LYS A 177 -22.01 1.11 -9.15
N TYR A 178 -21.53 0.28 -10.07
CA TYR A 178 -20.14 0.20 -10.51
C TYR A 178 -19.94 0.83 -11.90
N ASP A 179 -21.03 1.24 -12.56
CA ASP A 179 -20.97 2.02 -13.79
C ASP A 179 -20.51 3.45 -13.47
N GLN A 180 -19.26 3.73 -13.83
CA GLN A 180 -18.65 5.06 -13.69
C GLN A 180 -19.52 6.14 -14.34
N ASN A 181 -20.28 5.85 -15.40
CA ASN A 181 -21.14 6.82 -16.09
C ASN A 181 -22.44 7.14 -15.34
N ILE A 182 -22.96 6.25 -14.49
CA ILE A 182 -24.18 6.50 -13.70
C ILE A 182 -23.87 7.25 -12.41
N ILE A 183 -22.73 6.98 -11.77
CA ILE A 183 -22.25 7.81 -10.65
C ILE A 183 -22.06 9.26 -11.12
N ILE A 184 -21.50 9.46 -12.31
CA ILE A 184 -21.37 10.78 -12.95
C ILE A 184 -22.76 11.40 -13.23
N ASN A 185 -23.69 10.65 -13.81
CA ASN A 185 -25.02 11.18 -14.15
C ASN A 185 -25.92 11.46 -12.93
N ILE A 186 -25.81 10.70 -11.83
CA ILE A 186 -26.52 10.96 -10.57
C ILE A 186 -25.97 12.24 -9.91
N TYR A 187 -24.65 12.45 -9.98
CA TYR A 187 -24.04 13.71 -9.56
C TYR A 187 -24.50 14.89 -10.44
N HIS A 188 -24.55 14.72 -11.76
CA HIS A 188 -25.08 15.75 -12.67
C HIS A 188 -26.56 16.05 -12.41
N LYS A 189 -27.40 15.05 -12.12
CA LYS A 189 -28.82 15.27 -11.80
C LYS A 189 -29.02 15.99 -10.46
N LYS A 190 -28.19 15.70 -9.45
CA LYS A 190 -28.20 16.40 -8.15
C LYS A 190 -27.72 17.85 -8.28
N ILE A 191 -26.69 18.12 -9.09
CA ILE A 191 -26.21 19.48 -9.41
C ILE A 191 -27.27 20.27 -10.20
N SER A 192 -27.95 19.62 -11.14
CA SER A 192 -29.02 20.26 -11.95
C SER A 192 -30.29 20.56 -11.15
N ALA A 193 -30.58 19.77 -10.11
CA ALA A 193 -31.72 19.98 -9.22
C ALA A 193 -31.45 21.03 -8.13
N GLN A 194 -30.19 21.20 -7.69
CA GLN A 194 -29.78 22.27 -6.77
C GLN A 194 -29.66 23.65 -7.44
N LEU A 195 -29.60 23.71 -8.77
CA LEU A 195 -29.49 24.95 -9.55
C LEU A 195 -30.83 25.51 -10.05
N LYS A 196 -31.97 24.97 -9.61
CA LYS A 196 -33.30 25.49 -9.97
C LYS A 196 -34.17 25.75 -8.74
N SER A 197 -34.18 27.02 -8.29
CA SER A 197 -35.32 27.86 -7.83
C SER A 197 -34.89 28.84 -6.72
N PRO A 198 -35.53 30.02 -6.55
CA PRO A 198 -35.93 31.03 -7.52
C PRO A 198 -35.37 32.44 -7.17
N GLN A 199 -35.68 33.38 -8.05
CA GLN A 199 -35.26 34.78 -8.15
C GLN A 199 -35.24 35.61 -6.85
N ILE A 200 -34.23 36.48 -6.73
CA ILE A 200 -34.34 37.77 -6.03
C ILE A 200 -34.06 38.87 -7.05
N THR A 201 -35.06 39.73 -7.21
CA THR A 201 -35.16 40.88 -8.11
C THR A 201 -34.30 42.07 -7.66
N GLU A 202 -33.71 42.72 -8.67
CA GLU A 202 -33.30 44.14 -8.81
C GLU A 202 -33.16 45.05 -7.58
N SER A 203 -32.00 45.71 -7.45
CA SER A 203 -31.92 47.15 -7.74
C SER A 203 -30.48 47.67 -7.82
N THR A 204 -30.30 48.55 -8.78
CA THR A 204 -29.10 49.24 -9.24
C THR A 204 -28.64 50.32 -8.24
N LYS A 205 -27.32 50.44 -8.00
CA LYS A 205 -26.62 51.74 -8.02
C LYS A 205 -25.10 51.58 -7.96
N ALA A 206 -24.44 52.34 -8.83
CA ALA A 206 -23.01 52.41 -9.07
C ALA A 206 -22.24 53.08 -7.93
N THR A 207 -20.99 52.66 -7.71
CA THR A 207 -19.90 53.58 -7.36
C THR A 207 -18.53 53.00 -7.75
N GLN A 208 -17.75 53.81 -8.44
CA GLN A 208 -16.35 53.60 -8.84
C GLN A 208 -15.41 53.64 -7.62
N ALA A 209 -14.32 52.87 -7.66
CA ALA A 209 -13.03 53.14 -6.97
C ALA A 209 -11.99 52.08 -7.43
N THR A 210 -11.10 52.43 -8.36
CA THR A 210 -9.67 52.80 -8.13
C THR A 210 -8.75 51.66 -7.67
N GLN A 211 -7.85 51.25 -8.57
CA GLN A 211 -6.57 50.61 -8.20
C GLN A 211 -5.72 51.57 -7.35
N PRO A 212 -4.87 51.04 -6.45
CA PRO A 212 -3.46 51.43 -6.54
C PRO A 212 -2.45 50.30 -6.24
N THR A 213 -1.51 50.17 -7.17
CA THR A 213 -0.03 50.11 -7.02
C THR A 213 0.63 49.20 -5.97
N GLN A 214 1.51 48.35 -6.52
CA GLN A 214 2.70 47.77 -5.89
C GLN A 214 3.60 48.85 -5.25
N LYS A 215 4.14 48.56 -4.05
CA LYS A 215 5.28 49.26 -3.49
C LYS A 215 6.25 48.28 -2.81
N ASN A 216 7.50 48.37 -3.27
CA ASN A 216 8.73 47.79 -2.74
C ASN A 216 8.92 48.02 -1.23
N LEU A 217 9.53 47.04 -0.55
CA LEU A 217 10.36 47.16 0.67
C LEU A 217 11.27 45.91 0.72
N LYS A 218 12.50 45.95 0.17
CA LYS A 218 13.80 46.17 0.84
C LYS A 218 14.07 45.28 2.08
N ASN A 219 14.98 44.32 1.87
CA ASN A 219 15.78 43.58 2.86
C ASN A 219 16.58 44.52 3.80
N PRO A 220 16.91 44.02 5.00
CA PRO A 220 18.19 44.27 5.61
C PRO A 220 19.01 42.98 5.84
N ASN A 221 20.33 43.18 5.77
CA ASN A 221 21.41 42.22 5.90
C ASN A 221 21.52 41.58 7.29
N PHE A 222 22.03 40.35 7.34
CA PHE A 222 22.87 39.88 8.44
C PHE A 222 24.11 39.21 7.87
N ALA A 223 25.27 39.70 8.31
CA ALA A 223 26.59 39.15 8.05
C ALA A 223 27.37 39.08 9.37
N ASN A 224 28.32 38.14 9.39
CA ASN A 224 29.41 37.89 10.34
C ASN A 224 29.11 36.99 11.55
N LEU A 225 29.74 35.81 11.51
CA LEU A 225 30.68 35.37 12.54
C LEU A 225 31.56 34.24 11.98
N ASP A 226 32.87 34.47 11.97
CA ASP A 226 33.90 33.48 11.66
C ASP A 226 35.09 33.63 12.62
N SER A 227 35.70 32.48 12.95
CA SER A 227 36.99 32.27 13.63
C SER A 227 37.02 32.58 15.15
N VAL A 228 37.59 31.76 16.04
CA VAL A 228 39.01 31.35 16.11
C VAL A 228 39.23 30.00 16.84
N ARG A 229 40.37 29.37 16.51
CA ARG A 229 40.96 28.08 16.92
C ARG A 229 41.72 28.09 18.28
N SER A 230 41.78 26.88 18.86
CA SER A 230 42.97 26.15 19.38
C SER A 230 43.55 26.32 20.81
N LYS A 231 43.80 25.13 21.41
CA LYS A 231 45.03 24.60 22.08
C LYS A 231 45.07 24.43 23.62
N ASP A 232 45.16 23.14 24.00
CA ASP A 232 46.12 22.42 24.86
C ASP A 232 46.65 22.99 26.20
N SER A 233 46.61 22.15 27.25
CA SER A 233 47.65 21.80 28.26
C SER A 233 47.01 21.34 29.59
N THR A 234 47.09 20.05 29.97
CA THR A 234 48.05 19.37 30.89
C THR A 234 48.07 19.84 32.36
N ASP A 235 47.45 19.00 33.21
CA ASP A 235 48.01 18.28 34.37
C ASP A 235 48.11 18.90 35.80
N SER A 236 47.81 18.01 36.76
CA SER A 236 48.18 17.92 38.19
C SER A 236 47.38 18.65 39.32
N THR A 237 46.68 17.80 40.10
CA THR A 237 46.60 17.66 41.58
C THR A 237 46.35 18.86 42.51
N GLN A 238 45.25 18.81 43.28
CA GLN A 238 45.29 18.63 44.76
C GLN A 238 43.88 18.52 45.39
N ASP A 239 43.78 17.63 46.38
CA ASP A 239 42.62 17.39 47.25
C ASP A 239 42.24 18.62 48.09
N SER A 240 40.93 18.86 48.24
CA SER A 240 40.36 19.36 49.50
C SER A 240 38.87 19.04 49.59
N ILE A 241 38.52 18.27 50.61
CA ILE A 241 37.17 18.01 51.12
C ILE A 241 36.56 19.33 51.62
N ASN A 242 35.34 19.67 51.18
CA ASN A 242 34.32 20.27 52.05
C ASN A 242 32.92 20.33 51.41
N ALA A 243 31.98 19.80 52.19
CA ALA A 243 30.60 20.26 52.44
C ALA A 243 29.58 20.37 51.29
N ASP A 244 28.60 19.45 51.37
CA ASP A 244 27.17 19.60 51.04
C ASP A 244 26.75 20.90 50.35
N SER A 245 26.51 20.80 49.04
CA SER A 245 25.58 21.65 48.32
C SER A 245 24.46 20.79 47.74
N PRO A 246 23.18 21.07 48.06
CA PRO A 246 22.06 20.43 47.40
C PRO A 246 21.87 21.06 46.02
N ASP A 247 21.51 20.23 45.05
CA ASP A 247 21.01 20.60 43.73
C ASP A 247 22.06 21.08 42.69
N SER A 248 22.74 20.10 42.08
CA SER A 248 23.00 20.15 40.64
C SER A 248 22.37 18.92 40.00
N THR A 249 21.08 19.00 39.71
CA THR A 249 20.49 18.13 38.69
C THR A 249 21.24 18.39 37.39
N HIS A 250 22.20 17.54 37.06
CA HIS A 250 22.52 17.29 35.66
C HIS A 250 21.20 16.85 35.03
N ASP A 251 20.51 17.79 34.40
CA ASP A 251 19.21 17.56 33.78
C ASP A 251 19.44 16.59 32.62
N SER A 252 19.34 15.29 32.93
CA SER A 252 19.67 14.24 31.99
C SER A 252 18.69 14.34 30.84
N LYS A 253 19.20 14.52 29.62
CA LYS A 253 18.39 14.64 28.40
C LYS A 253 17.28 13.57 28.39
N PRO A 254 16.02 13.93 28.08
CA PRO A 254 14.96 12.93 28.04
C PRO A 254 15.26 11.85 27.00
N LYS A 255 15.02 10.60 27.38
CA LYS A 255 15.41 9.41 26.62
C LYS A 255 14.26 8.89 25.79
N ILE A 256 14.47 8.77 24.48
CA ILE A 256 13.52 8.16 23.56
C ILE A 256 14.05 6.80 23.13
N LEU A 257 13.27 5.76 23.37
CA LEU A 257 13.63 4.40 23.00
C LEU A 257 12.88 3.96 21.74
N PHE A 258 13.63 3.49 20.75
CA PHE A 258 13.11 2.87 19.54
C PHE A 258 13.41 1.38 19.55
N ILE A 259 12.41 0.54 19.32
CA ILE A 259 12.53 -0.93 19.32
C ILE A 259 12.17 -1.45 17.94
N SER A 260 13.11 -2.10 17.26
CA SER A 260 12.96 -2.57 15.88
C SER A 260 13.41 -4.01 15.73
N ASN A 261 13.02 -4.66 14.62
CA ASN A 261 13.48 -6.00 14.25
C ASN A 261 14.82 -6.01 13.48
N SER A 262 15.38 -4.83 13.16
CA SER A 262 16.68 -4.68 12.48
C SER A 262 17.26 -3.27 12.66
N CYS A 263 18.59 -3.17 12.69
CA CYS A 263 19.30 -1.90 12.58
C CYS A 263 19.18 -1.34 11.15
N PHE A 264 19.15 -2.19 10.12
CA PHE A 264 18.95 -1.80 8.73
C PHE A 264 17.66 -0.97 8.54
N GLY A 265 16.53 -1.38 9.13
CA GLY A 265 15.28 -0.62 9.02
C GLY A 265 15.31 0.73 9.76
N MET A 266 16.12 0.85 10.81
CA MET A 266 16.34 2.11 11.51
C MET A 266 17.20 3.06 10.68
N TRP A 267 18.29 2.54 10.10
CA TRP A 267 19.20 3.30 9.25
C TRP A 267 18.52 3.81 7.97
N ASN A 268 17.90 2.92 7.19
CA ASN A 268 17.43 3.31 5.85
C ASN A 268 16.15 4.15 5.86
N PHE A 269 15.29 3.98 6.87
CA PHE A 269 13.97 4.62 6.84
C PHE A 269 13.72 5.63 7.96
N ARG A 270 14.50 5.60 9.04
CA ARG A 270 14.25 6.44 10.23
C ARG A 270 15.40 7.36 10.58
N LEU A 271 16.59 7.19 9.98
CA LEU A 271 17.79 7.95 10.31
C LEU A 271 17.54 9.46 10.38
N LYS A 272 16.92 10.05 9.34
CA LYS A 272 16.64 11.50 9.31
C LYS A 272 15.71 11.96 10.42
N ALA A 273 14.70 11.16 10.78
CA ALA A 273 13.83 11.43 11.91
C ALA A 273 14.63 11.37 13.23
N LEU A 274 15.42 10.31 13.44
CA LEU A 274 16.24 10.14 14.64
C LEU A 274 17.27 11.27 14.80
N GLN A 275 17.93 11.67 13.72
CA GLN A 275 18.87 12.80 13.71
C GLN A 275 18.19 14.11 14.11
N ASN A 276 16.98 14.37 13.59
CA ASN A 276 16.25 15.59 13.96
C ASN A 276 15.79 15.56 15.41
N ILE A 277 15.29 14.43 15.91
CA ILE A 277 14.89 14.28 17.31
C ILE A 277 16.11 14.46 18.24
N ALA A 278 17.27 13.89 17.88
CA ALA A 278 18.51 14.08 18.64
C ALA A 278 18.96 15.56 18.68
N LYS A 279 18.85 16.27 17.54
CA LYS A 279 19.13 17.71 17.45
C LYS A 279 18.20 18.55 18.34
N SER A 280 16.97 18.10 18.55
CA SER A 280 16.00 18.73 19.45
C SER A 280 16.29 18.49 20.95
N GLY A 281 17.42 17.86 21.29
CA GLY A 281 17.90 17.73 22.67
C GLY A 281 17.58 16.39 23.34
N TYR A 282 17.03 15.43 22.62
CA TYR A 282 16.69 14.10 23.15
C TYR A 282 17.85 13.11 23.02
N GLU A 283 17.97 12.19 23.99
CA GLU A 283 18.90 11.05 23.90
C GLU A 283 18.20 9.87 23.20
N ILE A 284 18.81 9.37 22.12
CA ILE A 284 18.22 8.30 21.29
C ILE A 284 18.80 6.96 21.71
N HIS A 285 17.92 6.05 22.12
CA HIS A 285 18.24 4.65 22.39
C HIS A 285 17.58 3.75 21.34
N ILE A 286 18.30 2.75 20.84
CA ILE A 286 17.81 1.81 19.84
C ILE A 286 18.06 0.38 20.33
N ILE A 287 16.97 -0.39 20.50
CA ILE A 287 17.03 -1.84 20.71
C ILE A 287 16.68 -2.53 19.40
N ALA A 288 17.65 -3.23 18.81
CA ALA A 288 17.46 -4.03 17.59
C ALA A 288 18.58 -5.08 17.45
N PRO A 289 18.34 -6.20 16.73
CA PRO A 289 19.42 -7.11 16.36
C PRO A 289 20.49 -6.38 15.54
N PHE A 290 21.76 -6.54 15.93
CA PHE A 290 22.86 -5.93 15.19
C PHE A 290 23.04 -6.55 13.81
N ASP A 291 23.14 -5.69 12.81
CA ASP A 291 23.47 -6.01 11.42
C ASP A 291 24.53 -5.01 10.91
N ALA A 292 24.83 -5.04 9.61
CA ALA A 292 25.84 -4.16 9.01
C ALA A 292 25.56 -2.65 9.20
N SER A 293 24.33 -2.26 9.52
CA SER A 293 23.95 -0.86 9.77
C SER A 293 24.12 -0.42 11.22
N ALA A 294 24.43 -1.33 12.15
CA ALA A 294 24.56 -1.01 13.57
C ALA A 294 25.70 0.01 13.83
N GLU A 295 26.85 -0.17 13.18
CA GLU A 295 27.99 0.73 13.39
C GLU A 295 27.72 2.13 12.84
N ASN A 296 27.05 2.22 11.69
CA ASN A 296 26.63 3.51 11.13
C ASN A 296 25.71 4.27 12.09
N LEU A 297 24.75 3.59 12.72
CA LEU A 297 23.88 4.22 13.72
C LEU A 297 24.62 4.67 14.98
N LYS A 298 25.66 3.95 15.43
CA LYS A 298 26.49 4.39 16.56
C LYS A 298 27.30 5.63 16.20
N ASN A 299 27.83 5.71 14.98
CA ASN A 299 28.60 6.86 14.50
C ASN A 299 27.75 8.15 14.44
N GLU A 300 26.43 8.02 14.34
CA GLU A 300 25.48 9.14 14.47
C GLU A 300 25.27 9.61 15.93
N GLY A 301 25.90 8.94 16.90
CA GLY A 301 25.82 9.25 18.33
C GLY A 301 24.65 8.58 19.05
N PHE A 302 24.00 7.58 18.46
CA PHE A 302 22.88 6.87 19.09
C PHE A 302 23.37 5.74 20.03
N MET A 303 22.63 5.51 21.12
CA MET A 303 22.90 4.41 22.05
C MET A 303 22.25 3.11 21.55
N LEU A 304 23.05 2.11 21.18
CA LEU A 304 22.56 0.85 20.59
C LEU A 304 22.66 -0.32 21.55
N TYR A 305 21.62 -1.17 21.55
CA TYR A 305 21.52 -2.37 22.36
C TYR A 305 21.12 -3.56 21.49
N ASP A 306 21.97 -4.57 21.46
CA ASP A 306 21.70 -5.79 20.71
C ASP A 306 20.64 -6.64 21.41
N ILE A 307 19.77 -7.25 20.62
CA ILE A 307 18.76 -8.19 21.11
C ILE A 307 18.51 -9.27 20.06
N PHE A 308 18.39 -10.52 20.52
CA PHE A 308 17.99 -11.60 19.64
C PHE A 308 16.49 -11.54 19.37
N ILE A 309 16.11 -11.36 18.10
CA ILE A 309 14.73 -11.44 17.61
C ILE A 309 14.70 -12.42 16.45
N ASP A 310 13.77 -13.36 16.49
CA ASP A 310 13.47 -14.24 15.36
C ASP A 310 12.07 -13.86 14.84
N PRO A 311 11.97 -13.03 13.78
CA PRO A 311 10.69 -12.50 13.32
C PRO A 311 9.71 -13.57 12.80
N LYS A 312 10.23 -14.72 12.37
CA LYS A 312 9.44 -15.81 11.78
C LYS A 312 9.12 -16.93 12.78
N SER A 313 9.87 -17.03 13.87
CA SER A 313 9.66 -18.11 14.83
C SER A 313 8.32 -18.00 15.56
N LEU A 314 7.66 -19.14 15.70
CA LEU A 314 6.47 -19.36 16.52
C LEU A 314 6.82 -20.06 17.85
N ASN A 315 8.11 -20.11 18.23
CA ASN A 315 8.57 -20.83 19.42
C ASN A 315 8.33 -19.98 20.69
N PRO A 316 7.46 -20.43 21.62
CA PRO A 316 7.12 -19.64 22.82
C PRO A 316 8.30 -19.40 23.77
N LEU A 317 9.28 -20.32 23.83
CA LEU A 317 10.46 -20.16 24.69
C LEU A 317 11.39 -19.07 24.16
N LYS A 318 11.56 -18.98 22.83
CA LYS A 318 12.30 -17.89 22.19
C LYS A 318 11.62 -16.55 22.46
N ASP A 319 10.29 -16.50 22.34
CA ASP A 319 9.50 -15.30 22.61
C ASP A 319 9.54 -14.89 24.09
N LEU A 320 9.52 -15.86 25.01
CA LEU A 320 9.66 -15.60 26.44
C LEU A 320 11.05 -15.07 26.80
N ARG A 321 12.11 -15.59 26.16
CA ARG A 321 13.47 -15.06 26.31
C ARG A 321 13.55 -13.62 25.79
N PHE A 322 13.02 -13.37 24.59
CA PHE A 322 12.93 -12.02 24.02
C PHE A 322 12.21 -11.06 24.97
N PHE A 323 11.03 -11.44 25.48
CA PHE A 323 10.26 -10.64 26.43
C PHE A 323 11.04 -10.29 27.70
N ARG A 324 11.73 -11.26 28.30
CA ARG A 324 12.52 -11.04 29.52
C ARG A 324 13.71 -10.11 29.27
N SER A 325 14.45 -10.35 28.18
CA SER A 325 15.58 -9.50 27.78
C SER A 325 15.12 -8.07 27.50
N LEU A 326 14.06 -7.91 26.72
CA LEU A 326 13.50 -6.60 26.39
C LEU A 326 13.04 -5.84 27.65
N ARG A 327 12.37 -6.53 28.59
CA ARG A 327 11.93 -5.92 29.85
C ARG A 327 13.11 -5.47 30.71
N ALA A 328 14.18 -6.26 30.79
CA ALA A 328 15.38 -5.89 31.55
C ALA A 328 16.01 -4.62 30.96
N MET A 329 16.20 -4.56 29.64
CA MET A 329 16.75 -3.40 28.95
C MET A 329 15.89 -2.15 29.15
N ILE A 330 14.57 -2.23 28.96
CA ILE A 330 13.67 -1.07 29.16
C ILE A 330 13.76 -0.53 30.60
N ARG A 331 13.85 -1.43 31.61
CA ARG A 331 14.01 -1.03 33.01
C ARG A 331 15.36 -0.39 33.32
N GLN A 332 16.41 -0.80 32.61
CA GLN A 332 17.75 -0.24 32.74
C GLN A 332 17.84 1.14 32.06
N ILE A 333 17.30 1.27 30.84
CA ILE A 333 17.33 2.51 30.06
C ILE A 333 16.45 3.60 30.71
N ARG A 334 15.30 3.20 31.29
CA ARG A 334 14.28 4.11 31.85
C ARG A 334 13.85 5.21 30.86
N PRO A 335 13.35 4.84 29.67
CA PRO A 335 12.97 5.83 28.66
C PRO A 335 11.73 6.63 29.07
N ASN A 336 11.65 7.87 28.59
CA ASN A 336 10.49 8.75 28.76
C ASN A 336 9.38 8.44 27.74
N LEU A 337 9.75 7.90 26.57
CA LEU A 337 8.82 7.52 25.49
C LEU A 337 9.39 6.34 24.69
N ILE A 338 8.52 5.44 24.25
CA ILE A 338 8.90 4.26 23.46
C ILE A 338 8.19 4.26 22.10
N PHE A 339 8.93 4.06 21.02
CA PHE A 339 8.41 3.68 19.70
C PHE A 339 8.75 2.22 19.42
N SER A 340 7.73 1.42 19.08
CA SER A 340 7.93 0.01 18.72
C SER A 340 7.52 -0.24 17.26
N TYR A 341 8.37 -0.91 16.48
CA TYR A 341 8.14 -1.17 15.06
C TYR A 341 7.99 -2.66 14.78
N THR A 342 7.13 -3.01 13.83
CA THR A 342 6.88 -4.40 13.39
C THR A 342 6.22 -5.28 14.47
N ILE A 343 5.75 -6.46 14.08
CA ILE A 343 4.82 -7.28 14.88
C ILE A 343 5.33 -7.58 16.30
N LYS A 344 6.49 -8.22 16.44
CA LYS A 344 6.98 -8.66 17.76
C LYS A 344 7.36 -7.49 18.66
N PRO A 345 8.17 -6.50 18.23
CA PRO A 345 8.44 -5.33 19.06
C PRO A 345 7.18 -4.56 19.44
N VAL A 346 6.21 -4.40 18.53
CA VAL A 346 4.92 -3.76 18.87
C VAL A 346 4.20 -4.54 19.98
N ILE A 347 4.03 -5.85 19.84
CA ILE A 347 3.31 -6.64 20.84
C ILE A 347 4.04 -6.62 22.19
N TYR A 348 5.31 -7.01 22.23
CA TYR A 348 6.03 -7.17 23.50
C TYR A 348 6.46 -5.83 24.09
N GLY A 349 6.92 -4.89 23.26
CA GLY A 349 7.34 -3.55 23.66
C GLY A 349 6.19 -2.75 24.26
N SER A 350 5.03 -2.67 23.56
CA SER A 350 3.86 -1.96 24.08
C SER A 350 3.29 -2.61 25.34
N PHE A 351 3.26 -3.95 25.42
CA PHE A 351 2.82 -4.63 26.64
C PHE A 351 3.71 -4.28 27.85
N ILE A 352 5.04 -4.27 27.67
CA ILE A 352 5.98 -3.89 28.73
C ILE A 352 5.83 -2.41 29.09
N ALA A 353 5.77 -1.53 28.09
CA ALA A 353 5.61 -0.09 28.28
C ALA A 353 4.36 0.24 29.10
N ASN A 354 3.21 -0.37 28.74
CA ASN A 354 1.95 -0.18 29.44
C ASN A 354 2.03 -0.64 30.90
N ARG A 355 2.70 -1.78 31.19
CA ARG A 355 2.90 -2.25 32.56
C ARG A 355 3.84 -1.35 33.38
N LEU A 356 4.81 -0.73 32.73
CA LEU A 356 5.73 0.21 33.36
C LEU A 356 5.19 1.65 33.37
N LYS A 357 3.99 1.89 32.82
CA LYS A 357 3.37 3.21 32.65
C LYS A 357 4.24 4.20 31.87
N ILE A 358 4.99 3.70 30.88
CA ILE A 358 5.79 4.52 29.98
C ILE A 358 4.94 4.85 28.74
N PRO A 359 4.78 6.13 28.37
CA PRO A 359 4.14 6.51 27.11
C PRO A 359 4.74 5.76 25.94
N ASN A 360 3.91 5.28 25.02
CA ASN A 360 4.39 4.53 23.87
C ASN A 360 3.50 4.62 22.64
N ILE A 361 4.16 4.57 21.49
CA ILE A 361 3.59 4.58 20.15
C ILE A 361 3.94 3.24 19.46
N ALA A 362 2.93 2.56 18.95
CA ALA A 362 3.10 1.36 18.15
C ALA A 362 3.06 1.71 16.66
N VAL A 363 4.10 1.37 15.90
CA VAL A 363 4.17 1.65 14.46
C VAL A 363 4.12 0.35 13.66
N THR A 364 3.01 0.16 12.95
CA THR A 364 2.74 -1.04 12.14
C THR A 364 3.12 -0.79 10.69
N THR A 365 4.25 -1.35 10.27
CA THR A 365 4.82 -1.21 8.91
C THR A 365 4.40 -2.35 7.97
N GLY A 366 3.17 -2.87 8.15
CA GLY A 366 2.67 -4.07 7.50
C GLY A 366 2.19 -5.14 8.48
N LEU A 367 1.11 -5.83 8.13
CA LEU A 367 0.52 -6.91 8.95
C LEU A 367 1.31 -8.23 8.93
N GLY A 368 2.23 -8.39 7.97
CA GLY A 368 2.96 -9.65 7.75
C GLY A 368 2.07 -10.80 7.27
N TYR A 369 2.67 -11.98 7.12
CA TYR A 369 2.01 -13.16 6.53
C TYR A 369 0.89 -13.76 7.40
N VAL A 370 0.79 -13.38 8.68
CA VAL A 370 -0.21 -13.89 9.62
C VAL A 370 -1.64 -13.48 9.22
N PHE A 371 -1.78 -12.32 8.57
CA PHE A 371 -3.09 -11.79 8.15
C PHE A 371 -3.46 -12.17 6.70
N ILE A 372 -2.60 -12.93 6.01
CA ILE A 372 -2.89 -13.52 4.70
C ILE A 372 -3.67 -14.83 4.92
N PRO A 373 -4.85 -15.02 4.30
CA PRO A 373 -5.66 -16.23 4.50
C PRO A 373 -4.93 -17.49 4.04
N SER A 374 -4.91 -18.54 4.87
CA SER A 374 -4.63 -19.92 4.41
C SER A 374 -4.71 -20.93 5.56
N GLY A 375 -5.57 -21.94 5.45
CA GLY A 375 -5.58 -23.12 6.32
C GLY A 375 -6.00 -22.88 7.79
N ILE A 376 -6.38 -23.97 8.45
CA ILE A 376 -6.82 -23.96 9.86
C ILE A 376 -5.73 -23.45 10.80
N PHE A 377 -4.48 -23.86 10.57
CA PHE A 377 -3.35 -23.48 11.42
C PHE A 377 -3.12 -21.95 11.43
N LYS A 378 -3.16 -21.28 10.27
CA LYS A 378 -2.98 -19.82 10.26
C LYS A 378 -4.19 -19.07 10.79
N LYS A 379 -5.40 -19.63 10.71
CA LYS A 379 -6.59 -19.04 11.36
C LYS A 379 -6.42 -19.03 12.88
N ILE A 380 -5.94 -20.13 13.47
CA ILE A 380 -5.61 -20.21 14.90
C ILE A 380 -4.50 -19.21 15.25
N LEU A 381 -3.40 -19.22 14.48
CA LEU A 381 -2.29 -18.28 14.68
C LEU A 381 -2.76 -16.82 14.60
N LYS A 382 -3.61 -16.47 13.62
CA LYS A 382 -4.20 -15.14 13.49
C LYS A 382 -4.97 -14.78 14.75
N ASN A 383 -5.82 -15.67 15.27
CA ASN A 383 -6.59 -15.40 16.49
C ASN A 383 -5.68 -15.16 17.70
N ILE A 384 -4.61 -15.95 17.84
CA ILE A 384 -3.61 -15.76 18.92
C ILE A 384 -2.94 -14.39 18.78
N VAL A 385 -2.49 -14.04 17.57
CA VAL A 385 -1.83 -12.75 17.31
C VAL A 385 -2.78 -11.57 17.52
N VAL A 386 -4.03 -11.67 17.07
CA VAL A 386 -5.08 -10.66 17.32
C VAL A 386 -5.31 -10.50 18.82
N TRP A 387 -5.39 -11.59 19.58
CA TRP A 387 -5.51 -11.54 21.04
C TRP A 387 -4.30 -10.87 21.69
N LEU A 388 -3.08 -11.22 21.28
CA LEU A 388 -1.85 -10.60 21.78
C LEU A 388 -1.83 -9.10 21.51
N TYR A 389 -2.18 -8.67 20.29
CA TYR A 389 -2.28 -7.26 19.95
C TYR A 389 -3.31 -6.52 20.81
N LYS A 390 -4.52 -7.08 20.99
CA LYS A 390 -5.57 -6.45 21.83
C LYS A 390 -5.07 -6.13 23.23
N HIS A 391 -4.36 -7.06 23.86
CA HIS A 391 -3.83 -6.86 25.21
C HIS A 391 -2.61 -5.95 25.22
N ALA A 392 -1.71 -6.10 24.24
CA ALA A 392 -0.52 -5.27 24.14
C ALA A 392 -0.83 -3.79 23.86
N LEU A 393 -1.85 -3.51 23.05
CA LEU A 393 -2.15 -2.15 22.57
C LEU A 393 -3.21 -1.43 23.40
N LYS A 394 -3.80 -2.07 24.41
CA LYS A 394 -4.86 -1.45 25.23
C LYS A 394 -4.41 -0.13 25.88
N GLY A 395 -3.17 -0.06 26.37
CA GLY A 395 -2.61 1.12 27.04
C GLY A 395 -1.71 2.00 26.18
N THR A 396 -1.54 1.71 24.89
CA THR A 396 -0.71 2.57 24.00
C THR A 396 -1.37 3.92 23.82
N ASN A 397 -0.56 4.97 23.66
CA ASN A 397 -1.06 6.30 23.32
C ASN A 397 -1.66 6.27 21.91
N GLU A 398 -0.90 5.85 20.90
CA GLU A 398 -1.40 5.73 19.53
C GLU A 398 -0.80 4.52 18.81
N VAL A 399 -1.48 4.12 17.73
CA VAL A 399 -1.05 3.09 16.80
C VAL A 399 -1.02 3.66 15.40
N TRP A 400 0.18 3.72 14.84
CA TRP A 400 0.48 4.31 13.55
C TRP A 400 0.51 3.24 12.46
N PHE A 401 -0.07 3.55 11.31
CA PHE A 401 -0.12 2.67 10.15
C PHE A 401 0.41 3.40 8.91
N LEU A 402 1.09 2.67 8.04
CA LEU A 402 1.58 3.22 6.76
C LEU A 402 0.52 3.22 5.65
N ASN A 403 -0.55 2.44 5.79
CA ASN A 403 -1.64 2.36 4.83
C ASN A 403 -2.99 2.19 5.52
N LYS A 404 -4.05 2.57 4.82
CA LYS A 404 -5.43 2.55 5.34
C LYS A 404 -5.94 1.12 5.56
N ASP A 405 -5.55 0.18 4.72
CA ASP A 405 -6.05 -1.20 4.76
C ASP A 405 -5.59 -1.93 6.03
N ASP A 406 -4.32 -1.75 6.42
CA ASP A 406 -3.77 -2.31 7.66
C ASP A 406 -4.46 -1.70 8.89
N ARG A 407 -4.73 -0.39 8.86
CA ARG A 407 -5.52 0.30 9.90
C ARG A 407 -6.93 -0.28 10.00
N GLU A 408 -7.60 -0.45 8.86
CA GLU A 408 -8.95 -1.01 8.82
C GLU A 408 -9.01 -2.44 9.33
N GLU A 409 -8.03 -3.29 9.01
CA GLU A 409 -7.96 -4.65 9.54
C GLU A 409 -7.87 -4.65 11.07
N PHE A 410 -7.09 -3.72 11.66
CA PHE A 410 -6.97 -3.58 13.10
C PHE A 410 -8.28 -3.12 13.76
N ILE A 411 -8.98 -2.16 13.14
CA ILE A 411 -10.28 -1.67 13.62
C ILE A 411 -11.35 -2.76 13.49
N LYS A 412 -11.46 -3.39 12.30
CA LYS A 412 -12.42 -4.47 12.01
C LYS A 412 -12.21 -5.68 12.93
N SER A 413 -10.96 -6.01 13.25
CA SER A 413 -10.62 -7.08 14.20
C SER A 413 -10.81 -6.69 15.67
N LYS A 414 -11.27 -5.46 15.95
CA LYS A 414 -11.42 -4.86 17.28
C LYS A 414 -10.11 -4.90 18.09
N ILE A 415 -8.97 -4.73 17.41
CA ILE A 415 -7.64 -4.69 18.04
C ILE A 415 -7.45 -3.36 18.78
N ILE A 416 -7.87 -2.26 18.15
CA ILE A 416 -7.83 -0.91 18.70
C ILE A 416 -9.12 -0.16 18.38
N GLU A 417 -9.37 0.91 19.14
CA GLU A 417 -10.39 1.90 18.83
C GLU A 417 -9.92 2.83 17.69
N PRO A 418 -10.83 3.33 16.83
CA PRO A 418 -10.49 4.27 15.77
C PRO A 418 -9.76 5.54 16.26
N SER A 419 -10.08 6.03 17.47
CA SER A 419 -9.48 7.21 18.10
C SER A 419 -7.97 7.06 18.37
N LYS A 420 -7.47 5.82 18.56
CA LYS A 420 -6.05 5.53 18.78
C LYS A 420 -5.26 5.37 17.49
N SER A 421 -5.93 5.33 16.35
CA SER A 421 -5.31 5.04 15.06
C SER A 421 -4.82 6.33 14.38
N PHE A 422 -3.62 6.28 13.82
CA PHE A 422 -3.06 7.37 13.03
C PHE A 422 -2.49 6.80 11.72
N ILE A 423 -2.74 7.46 10.59
CA ILE A 423 -2.10 7.11 9.31
C ILE A 423 -0.86 7.98 9.15
N LEU A 424 0.31 7.36 9.24
CA LEU A 424 1.56 8.00 8.85
C LEU A 424 1.62 8.01 7.31
N PRO A 425 1.65 9.18 6.64
CA PRO A 425 1.51 9.25 5.18
C PRO A 425 2.54 8.42 4.41
N SER A 426 3.78 8.36 4.89
CA SER A 426 4.83 7.45 4.44
C SER A 426 6.02 7.51 5.41
N GLU A 427 7.05 6.67 5.19
CA GLU A 427 8.34 6.84 5.85
C GLU A 427 9.15 8.02 5.28
N GLY A 428 8.64 8.67 4.22
CA GLY A 428 9.19 9.88 3.63
C GLY A 428 10.22 9.63 2.53
N VAL A 429 10.39 10.61 1.63
CA VAL A 429 11.51 10.72 0.68
C VAL A 429 12.28 12.01 0.93
N ASP A 430 13.60 11.93 0.96
CA ASP A 430 14.48 13.08 1.12
C ASP A 430 14.64 13.80 -0.23
N LEU A 431 13.87 14.87 -0.44
CA LEU A 431 13.84 15.62 -1.70
C LEU A 431 15.16 16.36 -2.02
N GLU A 432 15.98 16.60 -1.01
CA GLU A 432 17.31 17.20 -1.16
C GLU A 432 18.32 16.13 -1.58
N HIS A 433 18.25 14.94 -0.97
CA HIS A 433 19.07 13.80 -1.37
C HIS A 433 18.71 13.30 -2.78
N PHE A 434 17.42 13.26 -3.10
CA PHE A 434 16.84 12.87 -4.41
C PHE A 434 16.43 14.12 -5.22
N ARG A 435 17.37 15.06 -5.36
CA ARG A 435 17.17 16.28 -6.14
C ARG A 435 17.12 16.02 -7.65
N ALA A 436 16.29 16.76 -8.38
CA ALA A 436 16.10 16.61 -9.83
C ALA A 436 17.37 16.94 -10.64
N ASP A 437 18.12 17.93 -10.16
CA ASP A 437 19.40 18.38 -10.71
C ASP A 437 20.58 17.56 -10.15
N PHE A 438 20.33 16.33 -9.69
CA PHE A 438 21.37 15.38 -9.33
C PHE A 438 22.31 15.17 -10.51
N LYS A 439 23.61 15.24 -10.23
CA LYS A 439 24.68 14.96 -11.18
C LYS A 439 25.39 13.70 -10.73
N PRO A 440 25.62 12.73 -11.63
CA PRO A 440 26.37 11.53 -11.31
C PRO A 440 27.70 11.83 -10.63
N LYS A 441 28.02 11.07 -9.60
CA LYS A 441 29.28 11.26 -8.87
C LYS A 441 30.46 10.74 -9.69
N SER A 442 31.51 11.55 -9.80
CA SER A 442 32.72 11.17 -10.53
C SER A 442 33.46 9.98 -9.90
N ASP A 443 33.27 9.74 -8.60
CA ASP A 443 33.89 8.65 -7.84
C ASP A 443 32.97 7.43 -7.67
N PHE A 444 31.76 7.44 -8.24
CA PHE A 444 30.90 6.26 -8.23
C PHE A 444 31.55 5.12 -9.01
N LYS A 445 31.71 3.96 -8.37
CA LYS A 445 32.33 2.78 -8.97
C LYS A 445 31.25 1.76 -9.32
N PRO A 446 31.01 1.46 -10.61
CA PRO A 446 30.17 0.35 -11.01
C PRO A 446 30.66 -0.97 -10.38
N GLN A 447 29.74 -1.80 -9.93
CA GLN A 447 30.05 -3.06 -9.24
C GLN A 447 30.22 -4.24 -10.20
N ASN A 448 29.75 -4.09 -11.44
CA ASN A 448 29.84 -5.11 -12.48
C ASN A 448 29.77 -4.45 -13.87
N GLN A 449 30.09 -5.23 -14.89
CA GLN A 449 30.12 -4.79 -16.28
C GLN A 449 28.77 -4.23 -16.77
N ALA A 450 27.64 -4.79 -16.33
CA ALA A 450 26.32 -4.32 -16.74
C ALA A 450 26.01 -2.93 -16.17
N GLN A 451 26.43 -2.63 -14.93
CA GLN A 451 26.35 -1.27 -14.37
C GLN A 451 27.26 -0.30 -15.13
N GLU A 452 28.49 -0.72 -15.42
CA GLU A 452 29.43 0.10 -16.16
C GLU A 452 28.88 0.46 -17.55
N GLU A 453 28.32 -0.52 -18.26
CA GLU A 453 27.67 -0.30 -19.56
C GLU A 453 26.46 0.65 -19.44
N TYR A 454 25.62 0.49 -18.41
CA TYR A 454 24.48 1.37 -18.19
C TYR A 454 24.88 2.82 -17.92
N LEU A 455 25.89 3.02 -17.06
CA LEU A 455 26.31 4.33 -16.56
C LEU A 455 27.16 5.10 -17.57
N ASN A 456 28.01 4.41 -18.34
CA ASN A 456 28.89 5.05 -19.33
C ASN A 456 28.18 5.35 -20.66
N ASN A 457 26.99 4.79 -20.87
CA ASN A 457 26.18 5.06 -22.05
C ASN A 457 24.94 5.86 -21.65
N PRO A 458 24.96 7.20 -21.66
CA PRO A 458 23.75 7.97 -21.44
C PRO A 458 22.71 7.71 -22.55
N PRO A 459 21.40 7.84 -22.26
CA PRO A 459 20.36 7.63 -23.26
C PRO A 459 20.54 8.61 -24.44
N LYS A 460 20.54 8.07 -25.66
CA LYS A 460 20.60 8.87 -26.90
C LYS A 460 19.22 9.42 -27.25
N ASP A 461 19.17 10.43 -28.12
CA ASP A 461 17.91 10.91 -28.68
C ASP A 461 17.13 9.76 -29.32
N GLY A 462 15.87 9.60 -28.92
CA GLY A 462 15.04 8.48 -29.36
C GLY A 462 15.28 7.18 -28.60
N GLU A 463 15.99 7.16 -27.47
CA GLU A 463 16.07 5.98 -26.58
C GLU A 463 15.14 6.11 -25.37
N ILE A 464 14.40 5.04 -25.05
CA ILE A 464 13.57 4.93 -23.84
C ILE A 464 14.14 3.81 -22.97
N ARG A 465 14.45 4.14 -21.72
CA ARG A 465 14.94 3.20 -20.70
C ARG A 465 13.89 2.99 -19.62
N PHE A 466 13.37 1.78 -19.52
CA PHE A 466 12.56 1.34 -18.39
C PHE A 466 13.46 0.67 -17.36
N LEU A 467 13.41 1.17 -16.12
CA LEU A 467 14.21 0.66 -15.01
C LEU A 467 13.28 0.11 -13.91
N LEU A 468 13.47 -1.14 -13.51
CA LEU A 468 12.82 -1.71 -12.33
C LEU A 468 13.80 -1.72 -11.17
N ILE A 469 13.42 -1.08 -10.06
CA ILE A 469 14.22 -1.01 -8.83
C ILE A 469 13.48 -1.74 -7.71
N ALA A 470 13.92 -2.96 -7.41
CA ALA A 470 13.35 -3.81 -6.37
C ALA A 470 14.30 -4.94 -5.98
N ARG A 471 14.01 -5.63 -4.87
CA ARG A 471 14.57 -6.98 -4.70
C ARG A 471 14.04 -7.87 -5.83
N MET A 472 14.89 -8.78 -6.33
CA MET A 472 14.53 -9.71 -7.41
C MET A 472 13.61 -10.83 -6.90
N LEU A 473 12.37 -10.46 -6.58
CA LEU A 473 11.32 -11.36 -6.10
C LEU A 473 10.16 -11.41 -7.11
N TRP A 474 9.48 -12.55 -7.19
CA TRP A 474 8.29 -12.72 -8.05
C TRP A 474 7.15 -11.76 -7.66
N ASP A 475 6.93 -11.53 -6.37
CA ASP A 475 5.89 -10.63 -5.86
C ASP A 475 6.15 -9.14 -6.14
N LYS A 476 7.33 -8.79 -6.67
CA LYS A 476 7.66 -7.44 -7.18
C LYS A 476 7.33 -7.26 -8.67
N GLY A 477 6.75 -8.27 -9.29
CA GLY A 477 6.34 -8.26 -10.69
C GLY A 477 7.50 -8.31 -11.70
N VAL A 478 8.67 -8.78 -11.26
CA VAL A 478 9.86 -8.88 -12.12
C VAL A 478 9.62 -9.81 -13.32
N GLY A 479 8.79 -10.84 -13.15
CA GLY A 479 8.42 -11.76 -14.23
C GLY A 479 7.64 -11.06 -15.35
N GLU A 480 6.62 -10.28 -14.98
CA GLU A 480 5.78 -9.49 -15.87
C GLU A 480 6.62 -8.47 -16.62
N PHE A 481 7.52 -7.77 -15.91
CA PHE A 481 8.44 -6.80 -16.51
C PHE A 481 9.33 -7.44 -17.58
N VAL A 482 9.86 -8.63 -17.31
CA VAL A 482 10.70 -9.38 -18.28
C VAL A 482 9.88 -9.92 -19.45
N GLU A 483 8.65 -10.39 -19.23
CA GLU A 483 7.81 -10.86 -20.34
C GLU A 483 7.41 -9.70 -21.27
N VAL A 484 7.07 -8.53 -20.72
CA VAL A 484 6.83 -7.33 -21.53
C VAL A 484 8.09 -6.95 -22.32
N ALA A 485 9.28 -7.00 -21.71
CA ALA A 485 10.53 -6.74 -22.42
C ALA A 485 10.73 -7.68 -23.63
N LYS A 486 10.44 -8.98 -23.47
CA LYS A 486 10.47 -9.95 -24.57
C LYS A 486 9.42 -9.67 -25.64
N MET A 487 8.24 -9.14 -25.28
CA MET A 487 7.23 -8.73 -26.27
C MET A 487 7.77 -7.61 -27.16
N PHE A 488 8.37 -6.56 -26.58
CA PHE A 488 8.99 -5.47 -27.34
C PHE A 488 10.16 -5.94 -28.22
N GLU A 489 10.95 -6.89 -27.74
CA GLU A 489 12.03 -7.50 -28.52
C GLU A 489 11.49 -8.25 -29.75
N ARG A 490 10.46 -9.09 -29.58
CA ARG A 490 9.79 -9.81 -30.68
C ARG A 490 9.16 -8.85 -31.69
N GLU A 491 8.50 -7.79 -31.23
CA GLU A 491 7.89 -6.76 -32.07
C GLU A 491 8.94 -5.99 -32.88
N SER A 492 10.11 -5.74 -32.29
CA SER A 492 11.24 -5.09 -32.96
C SER A 492 11.92 -5.99 -34.00
N ALA A 493 11.99 -7.31 -33.75
CA ALA A 493 12.58 -8.28 -34.68
C ALA A 493 11.70 -8.55 -35.91
N ASN A 494 10.38 -8.53 -35.75
CA ASN A 494 9.41 -8.82 -36.82
C ASN A 494 9.09 -7.63 -37.72
N SER A 495 9.61 -6.45 -37.41
CA SER A 495 9.31 -5.23 -38.15
C SER A 495 10.60 -4.67 -38.75
N GLU A 496 10.73 -4.61 -40.08
CA GLU A 496 11.78 -3.82 -40.79
C GLU A 496 11.77 -2.31 -40.40
N LYS A 497 10.79 -1.90 -39.60
CA LYS A 497 10.71 -0.63 -38.87
C LYS A 497 10.15 -0.92 -37.47
N SER A 498 10.96 -0.87 -36.40
CA SER A 498 10.46 -0.95 -35.01
C SER A 498 9.29 0.02 -34.81
N ARG A 499 8.09 -0.53 -34.67
CA ARG A 499 6.81 0.16 -34.58
C ARG A 499 6.36 0.14 -33.14
N ILE A 500 6.22 1.30 -32.50
CA ILE A 500 5.18 1.68 -31.52
C ILE A 500 5.38 3.17 -31.22
N GLY A 501 4.35 3.97 -31.50
CA GLY A 501 4.33 5.40 -31.21
C GLY A 501 3.19 6.08 -31.96
N GLY A 502 2.19 6.58 -31.24
CA GLY A 502 1.16 7.46 -31.78
C GLY A 502 1.79 8.77 -32.24
N GLY A 503 2.16 8.83 -33.53
CA GLY A 503 2.76 9.99 -34.19
C GLY A 503 4.26 9.86 -34.45
N GLN A 504 4.62 9.53 -35.70
CA GLN A 504 5.86 9.86 -36.45
C GLN A 504 7.26 9.74 -35.79
N ARG A 505 7.42 9.29 -34.54
CA ARG A 505 8.72 9.25 -33.82
C ARG A 505 9.07 7.83 -33.37
N TYR A 506 10.24 7.36 -33.79
CA TYR A 506 10.75 6.00 -33.54
C TYR A 506 11.59 5.99 -32.25
N TYR A 507 11.32 5.04 -31.34
CA TYR A 507 12.10 4.88 -30.11
C TYR A 507 12.81 3.52 -30.04
N ARG A 508 14.07 3.52 -29.61
CA ARG A 508 14.80 2.34 -29.16
C ARG A 508 14.47 2.08 -27.70
N ILE A 509 13.85 0.94 -27.40
CA ILE A 509 13.41 0.61 -26.03
C ILE A 509 14.41 -0.33 -25.37
N ARG A 510 14.71 -0.09 -24.09
CA ARG A 510 15.65 -0.86 -23.27
C ARG A 510 15.09 -1.09 -21.87
N PHE A 511 15.33 -2.28 -21.31
CA PHE A 511 14.80 -2.73 -20.03
C PHE A 511 15.92 -3.13 -19.08
N TYR A 512 15.85 -2.63 -17.84
CA TYR A 512 16.90 -2.82 -16.83
C TYR A 512 16.31 -3.27 -15.50
N LEU A 513 16.97 -4.24 -14.86
CA LEU A 513 16.63 -4.75 -13.54
C LEU A 513 17.73 -4.35 -12.55
N LEU A 514 17.38 -3.62 -11.49
CA LEU A 514 18.30 -3.19 -10.44
C LEU A 514 17.80 -3.65 -9.06
N GLY A 515 18.60 -4.48 -8.41
CA GLY A 515 18.48 -4.86 -7.01
C GLY A 515 18.94 -6.29 -6.71
N LYS A 516 19.04 -6.59 -5.41
CA LYS A 516 19.60 -7.84 -4.91
C LYS A 516 18.72 -9.05 -5.23
N SER A 517 19.33 -10.16 -5.62
CA SER A 517 18.72 -11.49 -5.56
C SER A 517 18.95 -12.13 -4.19
N ASP A 518 17.87 -12.56 -3.52
CA ASP A 518 17.92 -13.15 -2.19
C ASP A 518 17.55 -14.64 -2.25
N ALA A 519 18.49 -15.50 -2.60
CA ALA A 519 18.25 -16.94 -2.81
C ALA A 519 17.60 -17.68 -1.61
N LYS A 520 17.60 -17.10 -0.40
CA LYS A 520 16.97 -17.70 0.80
C LYS A 520 15.48 -17.36 0.93
N ASN A 521 14.97 -16.37 0.21
CA ASN A 521 13.56 -16.03 0.20
C ASN A 521 12.81 -16.96 -0.79
N PRO A 522 11.72 -17.63 -0.38
CA PRO A 522 10.97 -18.52 -1.29
C PRO A 522 10.34 -17.79 -2.49
N GLN A 523 10.21 -16.46 -2.45
CA GLN A 523 9.75 -15.65 -3.58
C GLN A 523 10.90 -15.12 -4.44
N ALA A 524 12.16 -15.38 -4.08
CA ALA A 524 13.28 -14.87 -4.86
C ALA A 524 13.45 -15.59 -6.19
N ILE A 525 13.83 -14.80 -7.18
CA ILE A 525 14.18 -15.29 -8.49
C ILE A 525 15.61 -15.86 -8.42
N PRO A 526 15.80 -17.13 -8.81
CA PRO A 526 17.13 -17.74 -8.82
C PRO A 526 18.13 -16.94 -9.68
N ALA A 527 19.38 -16.86 -9.24
CA ALA A 527 20.44 -16.16 -9.96
C ALA A 527 20.62 -16.70 -11.39
N GLU A 528 20.49 -18.01 -11.59
CA GLU A 528 20.52 -18.63 -12.93
C GLU A 528 19.41 -18.11 -13.85
N THR A 529 18.21 -17.86 -13.31
CA THR A 529 17.09 -17.31 -14.07
C THR A 529 17.36 -15.87 -14.48
N LEU A 530 17.90 -15.05 -13.55
CA LEU A 530 18.31 -13.67 -13.85
C LEU A 530 19.39 -13.64 -14.93
N GLN A 531 20.40 -14.51 -14.83
CA GLN A 531 21.46 -14.61 -15.83
C GLN A 531 20.92 -15.05 -17.19
N LYS A 532 19.99 -16.01 -17.23
CA LYS A 532 19.32 -16.43 -18.48
C LYS A 532 18.57 -15.27 -19.12
N TRP A 533 17.85 -14.46 -18.34
CA TRP A 533 17.16 -13.28 -18.86
C TRP A 533 18.13 -12.20 -19.33
N HIS A 534 19.21 -11.96 -18.59
CA HIS A 534 20.28 -11.05 -19.01
C HIS A 534 20.90 -11.48 -20.34
N ASN A 535 21.29 -12.75 -20.45
CA ASN A 535 21.93 -13.30 -21.65
C ASN A 535 20.98 -13.37 -22.86
N SER A 536 19.66 -13.36 -22.64
CA SER A 536 18.70 -13.32 -23.76
C SER A 536 18.68 -11.99 -24.51
N GLY A 537 19.22 -10.91 -23.94
CA GLY A 537 19.19 -9.57 -24.53
C GLY A 537 17.91 -8.78 -24.26
N ALA A 538 16.80 -9.45 -23.88
CA ALA A 538 15.53 -8.82 -23.54
C ALA A 538 15.63 -7.79 -22.39
N VAL A 539 16.41 -8.11 -21.36
CA VAL A 539 16.65 -7.24 -20.19
C VAL A 539 18.11 -7.24 -19.80
N SER A 540 18.58 -6.18 -19.12
CA SER A 540 19.90 -6.13 -18.50
C SER A 540 19.80 -6.17 -16.97
N TYR A 541 20.40 -7.18 -16.33
CA TYR A 541 20.46 -7.26 -14.88
C TYR A 541 21.68 -6.51 -14.35
N LEU A 542 21.43 -5.42 -13.64
CA LEU A 542 22.44 -4.49 -13.15
C LEU A 542 23.02 -4.91 -11.78
N GLY A 543 22.53 -5.98 -11.14
CA GLY A 543 22.95 -6.32 -9.77
C GLY A 543 22.34 -5.39 -8.72
N GLU A 544 23.02 -5.16 -7.61
CA GLU A 544 22.58 -4.25 -6.52
C GLU A 544 23.42 -2.96 -6.48
N THR A 545 22.93 -1.92 -5.80
CA THR A 545 23.68 -0.68 -5.58
C THR A 545 23.36 -0.11 -4.20
N SER A 546 24.30 0.65 -3.63
CA SER A 546 24.07 1.46 -2.44
C SER A 546 23.54 2.86 -2.76
N ASP A 547 23.58 3.28 -4.03
CA ASP A 547 23.10 4.58 -4.49
C ASP A 547 22.32 4.40 -5.80
N VAL A 548 20.99 4.49 -5.72
CA VAL A 548 20.10 4.30 -6.88
C VAL A 548 20.01 5.53 -7.77
N ARG A 549 20.44 6.70 -7.28
CA ARG A 549 20.30 7.99 -7.98
C ARG A 549 21.08 8.02 -9.30
N GLU A 550 22.25 7.38 -9.30
CA GLU A 550 23.09 7.17 -10.48
C GLU A 550 22.33 6.45 -11.61
N PHE A 551 21.42 5.55 -11.24
CA PHE A 551 20.64 4.77 -12.18
C PHE A 551 19.33 5.46 -12.57
N ILE A 552 18.59 5.97 -11.58
CA ILE A 552 17.33 6.69 -11.80
C ILE A 552 17.54 7.85 -12.77
N LYS A 553 18.64 8.61 -12.63
CA LYS A 553 18.90 9.78 -13.49
C LYS A 553 18.98 9.45 -14.98
N LEU A 554 19.36 8.23 -15.34
CA LEU A 554 19.46 7.77 -16.73
C LEU A 554 18.20 7.03 -17.21
N ALA A 555 17.24 6.77 -16.33
CA ALA A 555 15.98 6.12 -16.68
C ALA A 555 15.01 7.12 -17.32
N SER A 556 14.22 6.66 -18.31
CA SER A 556 13.12 7.43 -18.86
C SER A 556 11.86 7.30 -18.00
N ALA A 557 11.67 6.13 -17.39
CA ALA A 557 10.66 5.87 -16.38
C ALA A 557 11.10 4.71 -15.47
N VAL A 558 10.67 4.76 -14.21
CA VAL A 558 10.83 3.65 -13.27
C VAL A 558 9.55 2.84 -13.20
N VAL A 559 9.68 1.53 -13.33
CA VAL A 559 8.57 0.58 -13.42
C VAL A 559 8.60 -0.35 -12.21
N LEU A 560 7.50 -0.44 -11.46
CA LEU A 560 7.37 -1.37 -10.35
C LEU A 560 5.99 -2.06 -10.38
N PRO A 561 5.85 -3.19 -11.06
CA PRO A 561 4.58 -3.89 -11.15
C PRO A 561 4.32 -4.80 -9.93
N SER A 562 4.52 -4.25 -8.72
CA SER A 562 4.51 -5.00 -7.46
C SER A 562 3.11 -5.42 -7.02
N TYR A 563 2.97 -6.59 -6.41
CA TYR A 563 1.68 -7.13 -6.00
C TYR A 563 1.14 -6.46 -4.74
N ARG A 564 2.03 -5.91 -3.90
CA ARG A 564 1.69 -5.16 -2.68
C ARG A 564 2.91 -4.45 -2.12
N GLU A 565 2.71 -3.22 -1.66
CA GLU A 565 3.68 -2.44 -0.91
C GLU A 565 3.04 -1.81 0.34
N GLY A 566 3.86 -1.32 1.26
CA GLY A 566 3.39 -0.38 2.29
C GLY A 566 3.18 0.99 1.66
N VAL A 567 4.30 1.62 1.27
CA VAL A 567 4.40 2.69 0.29
C VAL A 567 5.69 2.41 -0.50
N ALA A 568 5.64 2.43 -1.83
CA ALA A 568 6.80 2.07 -2.66
C ALA A 568 7.89 3.16 -2.64
N ILE A 569 8.91 2.99 -1.80
CA ILE A 569 10.00 3.96 -1.64
C ILE A 569 10.76 4.20 -2.95
N SER A 570 11.08 3.15 -3.72
CA SER A 570 11.79 3.33 -5.00
C SER A 570 11.01 4.17 -6.01
N LEU A 571 9.67 4.13 -5.96
CA LEU A 571 8.83 5.03 -6.77
C LEU A 571 8.88 6.46 -6.25
N LEU A 572 8.83 6.68 -4.92
CA LEU A 572 8.98 8.01 -4.33
C LEU A 572 10.35 8.63 -4.65
N GLU A 573 11.43 7.86 -4.56
CA GLU A 573 12.79 8.28 -4.92
C GLU A 573 12.86 8.69 -6.40
N SER A 574 12.24 7.90 -7.28
CA SER A 574 12.17 8.19 -8.72
C SER A 574 11.40 9.47 -9.00
N MET A 575 10.22 9.60 -8.39
CA MET A 575 9.38 10.78 -8.50
C MET A 575 10.11 12.03 -7.99
N ALA A 576 10.80 11.93 -6.85
CA ALA A 576 11.60 13.02 -6.32
C ALA A 576 12.66 13.49 -7.34
N MET A 577 13.29 12.58 -8.08
CA MET A 577 14.27 12.91 -9.13
C MET A 577 13.68 13.33 -10.48
N GLU A 578 12.39 13.70 -10.55
CA GLU A 578 11.67 14.01 -11.80
C GLU A 578 11.64 12.83 -12.80
N THR A 579 11.68 11.60 -12.29
CA THR A 579 11.56 10.40 -13.12
C THR A 579 10.12 9.86 -13.03
N PRO A 580 9.38 9.81 -14.15
CA PRO A 580 8.02 9.27 -14.19
C PRO A 580 7.95 7.83 -13.72
N ILE A 581 6.79 7.45 -13.17
CA ILE A 581 6.56 6.09 -12.65
C ILE A 581 5.50 5.33 -13.44
N ILE A 582 5.68 4.01 -13.52
CA ILE A 582 4.66 3.07 -14.00
C ILE A 582 4.53 1.96 -12.96
N THR A 583 3.33 1.74 -12.45
CA THR A 583 3.13 0.82 -11.32
C THR A 583 1.77 0.14 -11.38
N THR A 584 1.50 -0.78 -10.47
CA THR A 584 0.19 -1.46 -10.38
C THR A 584 -0.84 -0.67 -9.59
N ASN A 585 -2.11 -1.03 -9.74
CA ASN A 585 -3.21 -0.64 -8.85
C ASN A 585 -3.18 -1.34 -7.46
N ALA A 586 -2.07 -1.97 -7.07
CA ALA A 586 -1.88 -2.55 -5.75
C ALA A 586 -1.80 -1.49 -4.63
N ILE A 587 -2.06 -1.94 -3.40
CA ILE A 587 -1.87 -1.15 -2.18
C ILE A 587 -0.42 -0.68 -2.07
N GLY A 588 -0.21 0.59 -1.73
CA GLY A 588 1.11 1.22 -1.58
C GLY A 588 1.76 1.64 -2.90
N CYS A 589 1.16 1.24 -4.03
CA CYS A 589 1.55 1.61 -5.38
C CYS A 589 0.56 2.62 -5.98
N LYS A 590 -0.75 2.30 -5.94
CA LYS A 590 -1.80 3.11 -6.55
C LYS A 590 -1.86 4.53 -5.98
N GLU A 591 -1.57 4.70 -4.69
CA GLU A 591 -1.60 6.01 -4.01
C GLU A 591 -0.51 6.97 -4.51
N LEU A 592 0.51 6.47 -5.21
CA LEU A 592 1.60 7.27 -5.78
C LEU A 592 1.26 7.83 -7.16
N VAL A 593 0.23 7.31 -7.82
CA VAL A 593 -0.27 7.85 -9.09
C VAL A 593 -1.50 8.70 -8.82
N ARG A 594 -1.58 9.88 -9.44
CA ARG A 594 -2.74 10.76 -9.33
C ARG A 594 -3.95 10.07 -9.93
N ASN A 595 -4.98 9.88 -9.11
CA ASN A 595 -6.28 9.44 -9.59
C ASN A 595 -6.96 10.59 -10.35
N TYR A 596 -7.31 10.34 -11.60
CA TYR A 596 -8.22 11.18 -12.36
C TYR A 596 -9.58 10.52 -12.37
N PRO A 597 -10.60 11.09 -11.70
CA PRO A 597 -11.91 10.48 -11.64
C PRO A 597 -12.57 10.35 -13.02
N ASN A 598 -12.29 11.23 -14.02
CA ASN A 598 -12.90 11.20 -15.37
C ASN A 598 -11.96 11.65 -16.51
N GLN A 599 -12.18 11.16 -17.74
CA GLN A 599 -11.44 11.55 -18.97
C GLN A 599 -11.56 13.04 -19.35
N SER A 600 -12.63 13.73 -18.95
CA SER A 600 -12.79 15.18 -19.18
C SER A 600 -11.82 16.02 -18.34
N GLU A 601 -11.48 15.57 -17.12
CA GLU A 601 -10.44 16.21 -16.31
C GLU A 601 -9.04 15.90 -16.84
N ILE A 602 -8.85 14.76 -17.51
CA ILE A 602 -7.61 14.46 -18.24
C ILE A 602 -7.47 15.48 -19.39
N ASN A 603 -8.48 15.69 -20.24
CA ASN A 603 -8.37 16.67 -21.34
C ASN A 603 -8.09 18.12 -20.88
N GLY A 604 -8.49 18.50 -19.67
CA GLY A 604 -8.14 19.79 -19.05
C GLY A 604 -6.86 19.79 -18.20
N ASN A 605 -6.34 18.62 -17.80
CA ASN A 605 -5.17 18.45 -16.92
C ASN A 605 -4.19 17.35 -17.41
N LEU A 606 -4.07 17.09 -18.72
CA LEU A 606 -3.07 16.16 -19.29
C LEU A 606 -1.66 16.50 -18.78
N ASN A 607 -1.43 17.80 -18.55
CA ASN A 607 -0.21 18.35 -17.94
C ASN A 607 -0.03 18.04 -16.45
N LYS A 608 -0.88 17.25 -15.80
CA LYS A 608 -0.76 16.89 -14.38
C LYS A 608 -0.45 15.41 -14.13
N ILE A 609 -0.47 14.57 -15.17
CA ILE A 609 -0.22 13.13 -15.04
C ILE A 609 1.21 12.94 -14.51
N ASN A 610 1.35 12.13 -13.47
CA ASN A 610 2.63 11.84 -12.83
C ASN A 610 3.10 10.38 -13.00
N GLY A 611 2.26 9.53 -13.60
CA GLY A 611 2.56 8.13 -13.84
C GLY A 611 1.39 7.36 -14.43
N PHE A 612 1.61 6.06 -14.69
CA PHE A 612 0.61 5.16 -15.27
C PHE A 612 0.37 3.93 -14.38
N LEU A 613 -0.88 3.45 -14.37
CA LEU A 613 -1.29 2.27 -13.61
C LEU A 613 -1.52 1.07 -14.53
N CYS A 614 -1.22 -0.12 -14.02
CA CYS A 614 -1.59 -1.41 -14.60
C CYS A 614 -2.24 -2.32 -13.54
N GLU A 615 -2.82 -3.42 -13.97
CA GLU A 615 -3.39 -4.43 -13.07
C GLU A 615 -2.32 -5.35 -12.49
N VAL A 616 -2.52 -5.79 -11.25
CA VAL A 616 -1.61 -6.73 -10.57
C VAL A 616 -1.54 -8.06 -11.33
N GLY A 617 -0.32 -8.48 -11.70
CA GLY A 617 -0.06 -9.76 -12.38
C GLY A 617 -0.52 -9.82 -13.84
N ASP A 618 -0.95 -8.70 -14.44
CA ASP A 618 -1.39 -8.64 -15.83
C ASP A 618 -0.30 -8.04 -16.74
N THR A 619 0.37 -8.92 -17.47
CA THR A 619 1.44 -8.54 -18.42
C THR A 619 0.91 -7.63 -19.55
N ASN A 620 -0.32 -7.83 -20.02
CA ASN A 620 -0.88 -7.01 -21.10
C ASN A 620 -1.27 -5.62 -20.60
N SER A 621 -1.83 -5.53 -19.39
CA SER A 621 -2.09 -4.26 -18.74
C SER A 621 -0.79 -3.47 -18.50
N LEU A 622 0.28 -4.14 -18.04
CA LEU A 622 1.60 -3.53 -17.89
C LEU A 622 2.13 -3.01 -19.23
N LYS A 623 2.05 -3.80 -20.31
CA LYS A 623 2.43 -3.36 -21.65
C LYS A 623 1.64 -2.11 -22.08
N THR A 624 0.33 -2.10 -21.85
CA THR A 624 -0.54 -0.96 -22.19
C THR A 624 -0.12 0.32 -21.45
N ALA A 625 0.27 0.21 -20.17
CA ALA A 625 0.80 1.34 -19.41
C ALA A 625 2.14 1.85 -19.96
N LEU A 626 3.03 0.94 -20.38
CA LEU A 626 4.29 1.28 -21.05
C LEU A 626 4.06 1.95 -22.41
N ASP A 627 3.13 1.41 -23.21
CA ASP A 627 2.73 2.00 -24.50
C ASP A 627 2.15 3.41 -24.30
N SER A 628 1.36 3.62 -23.24
CA SER A 628 0.83 4.94 -22.87
C SER A 628 1.95 5.94 -22.54
N PHE A 629 2.97 5.51 -21.79
CA PHE A 629 4.16 6.32 -21.54
C PHE A 629 4.93 6.63 -22.84
N ILE A 630 5.13 5.64 -23.71
CA ILE A 630 5.83 5.81 -25.00
C ILE A 630 5.08 6.82 -25.88
N ALA A 631 3.75 6.72 -25.93
CA ALA A 631 2.90 7.60 -26.72
C ALA A 631 2.78 9.02 -26.15
N HIS A 632 3.10 9.25 -24.88
CA HIS A 632 3.02 10.58 -24.29
C HIS A 632 4.00 11.56 -24.97
N GLN A 633 3.46 12.67 -25.50
CA GLN A 633 4.21 13.62 -26.34
C GLN A 633 5.23 14.41 -25.52
N ASN A 634 4.85 14.86 -24.32
CA ASN A 634 5.73 15.58 -23.41
C ASN A 634 6.11 14.65 -22.25
N LYS A 635 7.26 13.97 -22.33
CA LYS A 635 7.74 13.10 -21.24
C LYS A 635 8.32 13.91 -20.05
N PRO A 636 9.02 15.04 -20.26
CA PRO A 636 9.50 15.88 -19.14
C PRO A 636 8.40 16.33 -18.17
N ILE A 637 7.23 16.76 -18.66
CA ILE A 637 6.14 17.19 -17.77
C ILE A 637 5.64 16.07 -16.83
N LEU A 638 5.72 14.80 -17.27
CA LEU A 638 5.40 13.67 -16.39
C LEU A 638 6.34 13.61 -15.18
N GLY A 639 7.62 13.93 -15.40
CA GLY A 639 8.65 13.97 -14.37
C GLY A 639 8.46 15.13 -13.41
N GLU A 640 8.21 16.34 -13.92
CA GLU A 640 7.89 17.51 -13.11
C GLU A 640 6.67 17.27 -12.20
N ASN A 641 5.61 16.67 -12.75
CA ASN A 641 4.42 16.29 -11.99
C ASN A 641 4.71 15.22 -10.95
N ALA A 642 5.58 14.25 -11.27
CA ALA A 642 6.03 13.24 -10.33
C ALA A 642 6.73 13.89 -9.13
N ARG A 643 7.67 14.82 -9.35
CA ARG A 643 8.36 15.54 -8.28
C ARG A 643 7.42 16.42 -7.48
N GLU A 644 6.51 17.14 -8.13
CA GLU A 644 5.52 17.95 -7.41
C GLU A 644 4.67 17.06 -6.49
N PHE A 645 4.22 15.90 -6.97
CA PHE A 645 3.37 15.02 -6.17
C PHE A 645 4.16 14.36 -5.04
N ALA A 646 5.44 14.06 -5.26
CA ALA A 646 6.35 13.53 -4.24
C ALA A 646 6.51 14.48 -3.03
N LYS A 647 6.29 15.79 -3.17
CA LYS A 647 6.33 16.76 -2.05
C LYS A 647 5.36 16.43 -0.92
N LYS A 648 4.25 15.75 -1.22
CA LYS A 648 3.32 15.24 -0.20
C LYS A 648 3.96 14.22 0.74
N PHE A 649 5.01 13.56 0.25
CA PHE A 649 5.75 12.52 0.95
C PHE A 649 7.15 12.97 1.37
N ASP A 650 7.43 14.29 1.40
CA ASP A 650 8.70 14.80 1.90
C ASP A 650 8.98 14.29 3.32
N ILE A 651 10.17 13.75 3.55
CA ILE A 651 10.65 13.28 4.86
C ILE A 651 10.51 14.35 5.96
N ASN A 652 10.60 15.64 5.62
CA ASN A 652 10.41 16.74 6.55
C ASN A 652 9.01 16.75 7.19
N ASN A 653 7.99 16.30 6.45
CA ASN A 653 6.64 16.15 7.01
C ASN A 653 6.61 15.03 8.04
N THR A 654 7.26 13.89 7.76
CA THR A 654 7.39 12.77 8.70
C THR A 654 8.17 13.18 9.95
N ILE A 655 9.29 13.91 9.80
CA ILE A 655 10.07 14.45 10.92
C ILE A 655 9.19 15.31 11.84
N LYS A 656 8.41 16.24 11.28
CA LYS A 656 7.49 17.09 12.04
C LYS A 656 6.46 16.28 12.82
N ILE A 657 5.90 15.23 12.22
CA ILE A 657 4.94 14.34 12.89
C ILE A 657 5.59 13.67 14.11
N TYR A 658 6.79 13.12 13.96
CA TYR A 658 7.54 12.54 15.09
C TYR A 658 7.83 13.58 16.17
N GLN A 659 8.36 14.75 15.79
CA GLN A 659 8.72 15.81 16.75
C GLN A 659 7.51 16.27 17.56
N ASN A 660 6.43 16.68 16.89
CA ASN A 660 5.19 17.11 17.54
C ASN A 660 4.62 16.03 18.47
N THR A 661 4.74 14.76 18.06
CA THR A 661 4.29 13.62 18.87
C THR A 661 5.08 13.50 20.15
N ILE A 662 6.41 13.58 20.05
CA ILE A 662 7.35 13.48 21.17
C ILE A 662 7.12 14.64 22.13
N ASP A 663 7.10 15.87 21.62
CA ASP A 663 6.93 17.09 22.40
C ASP A 663 5.64 17.03 23.24
N VAL A 664 4.52 16.64 22.63
CA VAL A 664 3.24 16.56 23.34
C VAL A 664 3.22 15.47 24.41
N LEU A 665 3.77 14.28 24.14
CA LEU A 665 3.74 13.18 25.12
C LEU A 665 4.71 13.41 26.28
N ILE A 666 5.84 14.05 26.03
CA ILE A 666 6.82 14.36 27.08
C ILE A 666 6.38 15.57 27.89
N ALA A 667 5.77 16.59 27.28
CA ALA A 667 5.20 17.73 27.99
C ALA A 667 3.90 17.41 28.76
N GLY A 668 3.38 16.18 28.66
CA GLY A 668 2.12 15.78 29.32
C GLY A 668 0.86 16.40 28.69
N GLY A 669 0.93 16.90 27.46
CA GLY A 669 -0.20 17.50 26.75
C GLY A 669 -1.23 16.46 26.30
N GLY A 670 -2.51 16.78 26.46
CA GLY A 670 -3.63 15.94 25.98
C GLY A 670 -3.83 16.01 24.46
N TYR A 671 -4.69 15.12 23.93
CA TYR A 671 -5.03 15.00 22.49
C TYR A 671 -5.44 16.31 21.81
N GLU A 672 -6.01 17.26 22.55
CA GLU A 672 -6.56 18.51 22.04
C GLU A 672 -5.49 19.53 21.61
N LEU A 673 -4.37 19.59 22.35
CA LEU A 673 -3.20 20.40 21.95
C LEU A 673 -2.54 19.82 20.69
N ARG A 674 -2.58 18.49 20.56
CA ARG A 674 -2.06 17.69 19.44
C ARG A 674 -2.81 17.93 18.13
N PHE A 675 -4.15 17.92 18.19
CA PHE A 675 -4.99 18.17 17.00
C PHE A 675 -4.79 19.59 16.47
N ARG A 676 -4.71 20.59 17.36
CA ARG A 676 -4.42 21.99 16.99
C ARG A 676 -3.04 22.14 16.35
N LEU A 677 -1.98 21.56 16.91
CA LEU A 677 -0.63 21.68 16.35
C LEU A 677 -0.46 20.90 15.04
N CYS A 678 -1.11 19.74 14.90
CA CYS A 678 -1.08 18.96 13.66
C CYS A 678 -1.81 19.68 12.51
N ILE A 679 -3.01 20.22 12.78
CA ILE A 679 -3.77 21.08 11.85
C ILE A 679 -2.94 22.30 11.46
N LEU A 680 -2.34 23.01 12.41
CA LEU A 680 -1.51 24.19 12.14
C LEU A 680 -0.26 23.85 11.31
N SER A 681 0.39 22.70 11.55
CA SER A 681 1.55 22.28 10.75
C SER A 681 1.18 21.90 9.31
N LEU A 682 0.00 21.29 9.11
CA LEU A 682 -0.53 20.92 7.79
C LEU A 682 -1.10 22.13 7.03
N GLN A 683 -1.59 23.16 7.72
CA GLN A 683 -2.03 24.43 7.15
C GLN A 683 -0.85 25.32 6.72
N SER A 684 0.33 25.19 7.35
CA SER A 684 1.52 25.97 6.98
C SER A 684 2.17 25.54 5.65
N SER A 685 1.86 24.32 5.17
CA SER A 685 2.48 23.71 3.98
C SER A 685 1.56 23.63 2.76
N ASN A 686 0.27 23.93 2.90
CA ASN A 686 -0.69 23.99 1.80
C ASN A 686 -1.64 25.17 2.05
N ASN A 687 -1.85 26.04 1.06
CA ASN A 687 -2.86 27.12 1.04
C ASN A 687 -4.31 26.57 1.10
N VAL A 688 -4.64 25.74 2.09
CA VAL A 688 -5.95 25.14 2.30
C VAL A 688 -6.37 25.42 3.74
N LYS A 689 -7.35 26.31 3.88
CA LYS A 689 -8.00 26.59 5.17
C LYS A 689 -8.97 25.46 5.49
N TRP A 690 -8.59 24.60 6.43
CA TRP A 690 -9.53 23.69 7.08
C TRP A 690 -10.29 24.45 8.18
N ARG A 691 -11.62 24.50 8.09
CA ARG A 691 -12.51 24.96 9.18
C ARG A 691 -12.91 23.75 10.03
N LEU A 692 -12.90 23.93 11.35
CA LEU A 692 -13.51 23.01 12.31
C LEU A 692 -15.03 23.27 12.31
N GLU A 693 -15.81 22.23 12.03
CA GLU A 693 -17.21 22.10 12.44
C GLU A 693 -17.28 21.14 13.62
#